data_AF-A0A4Q1RDH0-F1
#
_entry.id   AF-A0A4Q1RDH0-F1
#
_cell.length_a   1.000
_cell.length_b   1.000
_cell.length_c   1.000
_cell.angle_alpha   90.00
_cell.angle_beta   90.00
_cell.angle_gamma   90.00
#
_symmetry.space_group_name_H-M   'P 1'
#
loop_
_entity.id
_entity.type
_entity.pdbx_description
1 polymer ?
#
loop_
_entity_poly.entity_id
_entity_poly.type
_entity_poly.pdbx_seq_one_letter_code
_entity_poly.pdbx_strand_id
1 'polypeptide(L)'
;MTIEEKLNLWVKLTGVNPDESKTTISISGALSEYDIKRMNNQLKEALTYDDTGMFAEAYLQKFFQTFLEKRETSLLDLVTKPELSSYIQDLRTLYVALQESHAAETIMEDARKAMDFYHLPSDQLDVFTIAELRTSADRCMNGKLRVLQFASGEPSQKGFQMSQDIFCFRDMNALLYAAASNRMDGVSLVYLPNENQATDSCFAFVIKNGENLYLLTDMPKYEHPGQNHMTRCPGRTMANRIDCNYFPYQTVAKIDTSDLWDSGRHGVSGKDLLEDCTKLGTFRDMDQQEAFWTVLMISMIRDRFYKTVPHYEISYAGAMIETPQIEQNHTLAIRNYFPTLELQDLPIQNDMEEGEARPWSKDYLISRYKDRIDPDAFNLIAGTDRFALADGRYTKERDFFHEKQHLLLAFNLNQCGTKQEIEQNQEYVERYNYSVQIQRLVNEDYQKKRQKVADNVQEMVTRKLRNLCLEHLQGKLVTAWSVWDPFEKVTENRKEDFSQQYTFDHWHELNNAYTSSNVYFRYGYDGISNKADMRCYFSGKKPGVVIRIIPSTMDALLRVCDCKKEELPVELQHWHTEEEYYGNPILERIDPLLWHVSDPFNKMRFEINILLSKKEYLVLCEEAGVKKNEFWKDIPPVCFREDQDGSCPGAYHYSYGNGKRLMSKCEKCKYKA
;
A
#
# COMPACT_ATOMS: atom_id res chain seq x y z
N MET A 1 3.62 -51.04 4.13
CA MET A 1 3.29 -49.97 5.08
C MET A 1 2.42 -48.95 4.38
N THR A 2 1.39 -48.44 5.04
CA THR A 2 0.59 -47.30 4.56
C THR A 2 1.41 -46.00 4.63
N ILE A 3 0.98 -44.94 3.94
CA ILE A 3 1.63 -43.63 4.03
C ILE A 3 1.58 -43.06 5.46
N GLU A 4 0.49 -43.29 6.19
CA GLU A 4 0.36 -42.88 7.59
C GLU A 4 1.38 -43.58 8.49
N GLU A 5 1.58 -44.89 8.32
CA GLU A 5 2.62 -45.65 9.04
C GLU A 5 4.03 -45.15 8.72
N LYS A 6 4.31 -44.82 7.44
CA LYS A 6 5.59 -44.27 7.00
C LYS A 6 5.86 -42.89 7.60
N LEU A 7 4.85 -42.01 7.65
CA LEU A 7 4.95 -40.68 8.23
C LEU A 7 5.10 -40.72 9.75
N ASN A 8 4.39 -41.62 10.44
CA ASN A 8 4.59 -41.85 11.87
C ASN A 8 6.02 -42.31 12.18
N LEU A 9 6.57 -43.18 11.32
CA LEU A 9 7.96 -43.62 11.44
C LEU A 9 8.95 -42.48 11.16
N TRP A 10 8.68 -41.63 10.16
CA TRP A 10 9.45 -40.41 9.88
C TRP A 10 9.46 -39.43 11.06
N VAL A 11 8.30 -39.16 11.68
CA VAL A 11 8.20 -38.30 12.87
C VAL A 11 8.97 -38.91 14.05
N LYS A 12 8.85 -40.22 14.27
CA LYS A 12 9.62 -40.95 15.29
C LYS A 12 11.13 -40.82 15.07
N LEU A 13 11.59 -40.94 13.82
CA LEU A 13 13.00 -40.90 13.44
C LEU A 13 13.60 -39.49 13.51
N THR A 14 12.84 -38.49 13.13
CA THR A 14 13.29 -37.09 13.14
C THR A 14 13.15 -36.43 14.51
N GLY A 15 12.22 -36.91 15.34
CA GLY A 15 11.88 -36.31 16.64
C GLY A 15 11.17 -34.97 16.53
N VAL A 16 10.79 -34.54 15.31
CA VAL A 16 10.11 -33.26 15.07
C VAL A 16 8.65 -33.53 14.78
N ASN A 17 7.80 -33.25 15.77
CA ASN A 17 6.36 -33.32 15.61
C ASN A 17 5.88 -32.15 14.73
N PRO A 18 5.19 -32.41 13.62
CA PRO A 18 4.71 -31.36 12.72
C PRO A 18 3.60 -30.47 13.33
N ASP A 19 3.11 -30.76 14.54
CA ASP A 19 2.09 -29.98 15.25
C ASP A 19 2.65 -29.06 16.35
N GLU A 20 3.97 -29.06 16.59
CA GLU A 20 4.61 -28.24 17.63
C GLU A 20 5.14 -26.88 17.10
N SER A 21 5.02 -25.82 17.93
CA SER A 21 5.22 -24.42 17.53
C SER A 21 6.63 -23.85 17.74
N LYS A 22 7.54 -24.53 18.43
CA LYS A 22 8.92 -24.06 18.70
C LYS A 22 9.94 -24.73 17.78
N THR A 23 10.94 -23.99 17.31
CA THR A 23 12.07 -24.52 16.52
C THR A 23 13.37 -23.81 16.85
N THR A 24 14.45 -24.57 16.95
CA THR A 24 15.81 -24.05 17.13
C THR A 24 16.55 -24.03 15.80
N ILE A 25 17.20 -22.91 15.45
CA ILE A 25 17.97 -22.76 14.21
C ILE A 25 19.41 -23.22 14.47
N SER A 26 19.90 -24.16 13.66
CA SER A 26 21.32 -24.59 13.67
C SER A 26 22.08 -23.88 12.55
N ILE A 27 23.25 -23.31 12.88
CA ILE A 27 24.17 -22.66 11.92
C ILE A 27 25.30 -23.62 11.48
N SER A 28 25.31 -24.86 11.97
CA SER A 28 26.16 -25.93 11.41
C SER A 28 25.37 -26.68 10.34
N GLY A 29 25.94 -26.92 9.16
CA GLY A 29 25.28 -27.47 7.96
C GLY A 29 24.64 -28.87 8.07
N ALA A 30 24.36 -29.37 9.26
CA ALA A 30 23.42 -30.46 9.53
C ALA A 30 21.97 -29.97 9.38
N LEU A 31 21.03 -30.87 9.05
CA LEU A 31 19.60 -30.53 8.98
C LEU A 31 19.11 -30.02 10.35
N SER A 32 18.61 -28.79 10.38
CA SER A 32 18.01 -28.19 11.56
C SER A 32 16.58 -28.69 11.78
N GLU A 33 16.03 -28.49 12.99
CA GLU A 33 14.59 -28.71 13.25
C GLU A 33 13.70 -27.89 12.31
N TYR A 34 14.18 -26.71 11.89
CA TYR A 34 13.50 -25.85 10.94
C TYR A 34 13.43 -26.48 9.53
N ASP A 35 14.52 -27.11 9.06
CA ASP A 35 14.53 -27.79 7.76
C ASP A 35 13.56 -28.98 7.74
N ILE A 36 13.55 -29.76 8.82
CA ILE A 36 12.63 -30.90 8.97
C ILE A 36 11.18 -30.40 9.06
N LYS A 37 10.93 -29.28 9.75
CA LYS A 37 9.60 -28.67 9.79
C LYS A 37 9.13 -28.20 8.41
N ARG A 38 10.02 -27.63 7.60
CA ARG A 38 9.71 -27.27 6.21
C ARG A 38 9.36 -28.49 5.36
N MET A 39 10.12 -29.59 5.49
CA MET A 39 9.81 -30.86 4.83
C MET A 39 8.45 -31.40 5.28
N ASN A 40 8.15 -31.35 6.58
CA ASN A 40 6.86 -31.75 7.14
C ASN A 40 5.69 -30.92 6.59
N ASN A 41 5.87 -29.60 6.45
CA ASN A 41 4.86 -28.73 5.85
C ASN A 41 4.57 -29.12 4.40
N GLN A 42 5.60 -29.44 3.60
CA GLN A 42 5.43 -29.91 2.23
C GLN A 42 4.73 -31.27 2.15
N LEU A 43 5.03 -32.19 3.07
CA LEU A 43 4.33 -33.48 3.17
C LEU A 43 2.84 -33.30 3.52
N LYS A 44 2.53 -32.41 4.46
CA LYS A 44 1.14 -32.05 4.83
C LYS A 44 0.40 -31.43 3.65
N GLU A 45 1.05 -30.51 2.94
CA GLU A 45 0.48 -29.88 1.76
C GLU A 45 0.19 -30.92 0.66
N ALA A 46 1.13 -31.83 0.38
CA ALA A 46 0.94 -32.89 -0.61
C ALA A 46 -0.27 -33.80 -0.29
N LEU A 47 -0.42 -34.19 0.98
CA LEU A 47 -1.58 -34.98 1.44
C LEU A 47 -2.92 -34.23 1.36
N THR A 48 -2.90 -32.90 1.27
CA THR A 48 -4.12 -32.11 1.14
C THR A 48 -4.70 -32.21 -0.28
N TYR A 49 -3.86 -32.47 -1.29
CA TYR A 49 -4.25 -32.45 -2.71
C TYR A 49 -4.12 -33.82 -3.41
N ASP A 50 -3.51 -34.82 -2.76
CA ASP A 50 -3.35 -36.17 -3.30
C ASP A 50 -3.91 -37.23 -2.35
N ASP A 51 -5.15 -37.64 -2.62
CA ASP A 51 -5.84 -38.72 -1.89
C ASP A 51 -5.13 -40.07 -1.99
N THR A 52 -4.26 -40.28 -2.99
CA THR A 52 -3.50 -41.52 -3.15
C THR A 52 -2.27 -41.59 -2.24
N GLY A 53 -1.81 -40.44 -1.73
CA GLY A 53 -0.60 -40.30 -0.92
C GLY A 53 0.71 -40.56 -1.67
N MET A 54 0.67 -40.75 -2.99
CA MET A 54 1.85 -41.04 -3.81
C MET A 54 2.85 -39.89 -3.83
N PHE A 55 2.39 -38.64 -3.90
CA PHE A 55 3.28 -37.48 -3.86
C PHE A 55 3.94 -37.32 -2.48
N ALA A 56 3.17 -37.49 -1.40
CA ALA A 56 3.71 -37.49 -0.05
C ALA A 56 4.76 -38.60 0.14
N GLU A 57 4.53 -39.78 -0.44
CA GLU A 57 5.47 -40.88 -0.39
C GLU A 57 6.76 -40.61 -1.18
N ALA A 58 6.65 -40.03 -2.37
CA ALA A 58 7.80 -39.69 -3.20
C ALA A 58 8.64 -38.55 -2.59
N TYR A 59 7.98 -37.54 -2.01
CA TYR A 59 8.64 -36.51 -1.19
C TYR A 59 9.37 -37.14 -0.01
N LEU A 60 8.69 -38.02 0.73
CA LEU A 60 9.26 -38.69 1.89
C LEU A 60 10.49 -39.52 1.50
N GLN A 61 10.48 -40.21 0.37
CA GLN A 61 11.62 -40.98 -0.12
C GLN A 61 12.89 -40.13 -0.25
N LYS A 62 12.79 -38.96 -0.89
CA LYS A 62 13.94 -38.07 -1.08
C LYS A 62 14.29 -37.29 0.18
N PHE A 63 13.31 -36.84 0.98
CA PHE A 63 13.60 -36.21 2.27
C PHE A 63 14.33 -37.17 3.20
N PHE A 64 13.90 -38.43 3.23
CA PHE A 64 14.54 -39.48 3.99
C PHE A 64 15.97 -39.78 3.49
N GLN A 65 16.17 -39.84 2.18
CA GLN A 65 17.52 -39.96 1.61
C GLN A 65 18.41 -38.78 2.01
N THR A 66 17.92 -37.55 1.88
CA THR A 66 18.64 -36.32 2.28
C THR A 66 18.96 -36.34 3.78
N PHE A 67 18.04 -36.84 4.60
CA PHE A 67 18.21 -36.99 6.03
C PHE A 67 19.32 -37.98 6.38
N LEU A 68 19.39 -39.12 5.69
CA LEU A 68 20.46 -40.10 5.85
C LEU A 68 21.82 -39.55 5.41
N GLU A 69 21.88 -38.87 4.27
CA GLU A 69 23.12 -38.30 3.71
C GLU A 69 23.73 -37.21 4.59
N LYS A 70 22.90 -36.45 5.32
CA LYS A 70 23.34 -35.35 6.19
C LYS A 70 23.55 -35.74 7.65
N ARG A 71 23.21 -36.96 8.06
CA ARG A 71 23.40 -37.47 9.42
C ARG A 71 24.71 -38.26 9.51
N GLU A 72 25.60 -37.83 10.39
CA GLU A 72 26.83 -38.56 10.72
C GLU A 72 26.67 -39.28 12.07
N THR A 73 27.21 -40.48 12.19
CA THR A 73 27.29 -41.24 13.45
C THR A 73 28.58 -42.04 13.44
N SER A 74 29.33 -42.03 14.56
CA SER A 74 30.60 -42.74 14.63
C SER A 74 30.39 -44.26 14.80
N LEU A 75 31.31 -45.06 14.27
CA LEU A 75 31.29 -46.52 14.49
C LEU A 75 31.39 -46.88 15.98
N LEU A 76 32.04 -46.04 16.79
CA LEU A 76 32.12 -46.22 18.24
C LEU A 76 30.75 -46.05 18.91
N ASP A 77 29.95 -45.06 18.48
CA ASP A 77 28.59 -44.87 18.98
C ASP A 77 27.72 -46.10 18.68
N LEU A 78 27.83 -46.67 17.47
CA LEU A 78 27.07 -47.86 17.06
C LEU A 78 27.37 -49.10 17.93
N VAL A 79 28.58 -49.22 18.46
CA VAL A 79 29.01 -50.36 19.31
C VAL A 79 28.68 -50.10 20.79
N THR A 80 28.74 -48.85 21.23
CA THR A 80 28.68 -48.49 22.66
C THR A 80 27.29 -48.05 23.14
N LYS A 81 26.37 -47.69 22.25
CA LYS A 81 25.02 -47.21 22.57
C LYS A 81 23.95 -48.21 22.11
N PRO A 82 23.43 -49.09 22.99
CA PRO A 82 22.42 -50.08 22.64
C PRO A 82 21.14 -49.45 22.07
N GLU A 83 20.76 -48.25 22.53
CA GLU A 83 19.60 -47.51 22.03
C GLU A 83 19.64 -47.24 20.51
N LEU A 84 20.84 -47.11 19.92
CA LEU A 84 21.00 -46.88 18.48
C LEU A 84 20.61 -48.11 17.64
N SER A 85 20.61 -49.31 18.22
CA SER A 85 20.19 -50.51 17.50
C SER A 85 18.71 -50.46 17.10
N SER A 86 17.86 -49.98 18.01
CA SER A 86 16.42 -49.80 17.73
C SER A 86 16.17 -48.72 16.69
N TYR A 87 16.91 -47.61 16.77
CA TYR A 87 16.84 -46.50 15.84
C TYR A 87 17.29 -46.89 14.43
N ILE A 88 18.37 -47.65 14.28
CA ILE A 88 18.83 -48.16 12.97
C ILE A 88 17.83 -49.14 12.38
N GLN A 89 17.17 -49.95 13.21
CA GLN A 89 16.14 -50.86 12.75
C GLN A 89 14.95 -50.09 12.18
N ASP A 90 14.49 -49.03 12.86
CA ASP A 90 13.45 -48.13 12.35
C ASP A 90 13.87 -47.45 11.03
N LEU A 91 15.12 -46.97 10.93
CA LEU A 91 15.67 -46.40 9.69
C LEU A 91 15.64 -47.41 8.53
N ARG A 92 16.04 -48.66 8.79
CA ARG A 92 16.01 -49.74 7.80
C ARG A 92 14.59 -50.08 7.38
N THR A 93 13.67 -50.16 8.33
CA THR A 93 12.26 -50.42 8.04
C THR A 93 11.69 -49.33 7.14
N LEU A 94 11.93 -48.05 7.44
CA LEU A 94 11.47 -46.96 6.58
C LEU A 94 12.17 -46.99 5.21
N TYR A 95 13.48 -47.24 5.17
CA TYR A 95 14.24 -47.34 3.94
C TYR A 95 13.66 -48.42 3.00
N VAL A 96 13.50 -49.64 3.49
CA VAL A 96 12.94 -50.76 2.70
C VAL A 96 11.53 -50.44 2.23
N ALA A 97 10.68 -49.92 3.12
CA ALA A 97 9.30 -49.58 2.78
C ALA A 97 9.18 -48.45 1.72
N LEU A 98 10.17 -47.56 1.63
CA LEU A 98 10.25 -46.52 0.61
C LEU A 98 10.87 -47.03 -0.70
N GLN A 99 11.77 -48.02 -0.65
CA GLN A 99 12.33 -48.65 -1.85
C GLN A 99 11.36 -49.61 -2.54
N GLU A 100 10.43 -50.21 -1.79
CA GLU A 100 9.31 -50.99 -2.35
C GLU A 100 8.23 -50.12 -3.00
N SER A 101 8.36 -48.79 -2.91
CA SER A 101 7.43 -47.84 -3.54
C SER A 101 7.72 -47.67 -5.02
N HIS A 102 6.66 -47.78 -5.84
CA HIS A 102 6.69 -47.38 -7.25
C HIS A 102 6.11 -45.96 -7.46
N ALA A 103 5.94 -45.17 -6.39
CA ALA A 103 5.30 -43.86 -6.48
C ALA A 103 6.05 -42.90 -7.40
N ALA A 104 7.36 -42.76 -7.20
CA ALA A 104 8.21 -41.90 -8.04
C ALA A 104 8.20 -42.33 -9.52
N GLU A 105 8.33 -43.63 -9.80
CA GLU A 105 8.31 -44.17 -11.16
C GLU A 105 6.96 -43.91 -11.85
N THR A 106 5.85 -44.11 -11.13
CA THR A 106 4.51 -43.91 -11.65
C THR A 106 4.24 -42.43 -11.92
N ILE A 107 4.63 -41.53 -11.00
CA ILE A 107 4.51 -40.06 -11.19
C ILE A 107 5.25 -39.61 -12.44
N MET A 108 6.49 -40.08 -12.62
CA MET A 108 7.32 -39.75 -13.78
C MET A 108 6.74 -40.30 -15.08
N GLU A 109 6.23 -41.53 -15.06
CA GLU A 109 5.64 -42.16 -16.23
C GLU A 109 4.31 -41.50 -16.63
N ASP A 110 3.48 -41.12 -15.67
CA ASP A 110 2.23 -40.40 -15.93
C ASP A 110 2.51 -39.00 -16.49
N ALA A 111 3.52 -38.30 -15.96
CA ALA A 111 3.96 -37.02 -16.49
C ALA A 111 4.49 -37.16 -17.93
N ARG A 112 5.31 -38.18 -18.20
CA ARG A 112 5.81 -38.49 -19.54
C ARG A 112 4.68 -38.77 -20.51
N LYS A 113 3.74 -39.65 -20.15
CA LYS A 113 2.55 -39.96 -20.99
C LYS A 113 1.73 -38.71 -21.30
N ALA A 114 1.54 -37.84 -20.31
CA ALA A 114 0.80 -36.60 -20.50
C ALA A 114 1.51 -35.66 -21.49
N MET A 115 2.84 -35.51 -21.37
CA MET A 115 3.65 -34.69 -22.28
C MET A 115 3.75 -35.29 -23.68
N ASP A 116 3.95 -36.60 -23.79
CA ASP A 116 4.04 -37.34 -25.05
C ASP A 116 2.73 -37.25 -25.86
N PHE A 117 1.58 -37.27 -25.18
CA PHE A 117 0.26 -37.07 -25.81
C PHE A 117 0.19 -35.75 -26.59
N TYR A 118 0.86 -34.70 -26.10
CA TYR A 118 0.96 -33.40 -26.77
C TYR A 118 2.24 -33.24 -27.61
N HIS A 119 3.08 -34.27 -27.70
CA HIS A 119 4.38 -34.23 -28.37
C HIS A 119 5.33 -33.18 -27.79
N LEU A 120 5.39 -33.10 -26.45
CA LEU A 120 6.22 -32.17 -25.69
C LEU A 120 7.34 -32.93 -24.96
N PRO A 121 8.54 -32.33 -24.79
CA PRO A 121 9.65 -32.95 -24.07
C PRO A 121 9.40 -32.97 -22.55
N SER A 122 9.90 -34.00 -21.87
CA SER A 122 9.72 -34.19 -20.42
C SER A 122 11.02 -34.63 -19.70
N ASP A 123 12.18 -34.47 -20.33
CA ASP A 123 13.48 -34.94 -19.85
C ASP A 123 14.07 -34.10 -18.69
N GLN A 124 13.57 -32.88 -18.48
CA GLN A 124 13.98 -31.97 -17.41
C GLN A 124 12.99 -31.98 -16.23
N LEU A 125 11.90 -32.73 -16.30
CA LEU A 125 10.94 -32.87 -15.21
C LEU A 125 11.41 -33.93 -14.23
N ASP A 126 11.57 -33.56 -12.96
CA ASP A 126 11.77 -34.50 -11.87
C ASP A 126 10.52 -34.60 -10.97
N VAL A 127 10.51 -35.58 -10.08
CA VAL A 127 9.39 -35.84 -9.15
C VAL A 127 9.01 -34.61 -8.32
N PHE A 128 9.99 -33.82 -7.87
CA PHE A 128 9.76 -32.64 -7.05
C PHE A 128 9.09 -31.54 -7.86
N THR A 129 9.64 -31.29 -9.04
CA THR A 129 9.11 -30.34 -10.00
C THR A 129 7.67 -30.71 -10.38
N ILE A 130 7.41 -31.97 -10.70
CA ILE A 130 6.05 -32.46 -11.04
C ILE A 130 5.08 -32.23 -9.88
N ALA A 131 5.49 -32.55 -8.65
CA ALA A 131 4.67 -32.39 -7.46
C ALA A 131 4.36 -30.92 -7.16
N GLU A 132 5.35 -30.04 -7.31
CA GLU A 132 5.18 -28.59 -7.16
C GLU A 132 4.25 -28.02 -8.23
N LEU A 133 4.42 -28.41 -9.50
CA LEU A 133 3.58 -27.96 -10.60
C LEU A 133 2.13 -28.42 -10.45
N ARG A 134 1.91 -29.65 -9.97
CA ARG A 134 0.56 -30.15 -9.67
C ARG A 134 -0.09 -29.37 -8.54
N THR A 135 0.63 -29.18 -7.43
CA THR A 135 0.15 -28.38 -6.30
C THR A 135 -0.17 -26.95 -6.74
N SER A 136 0.67 -26.34 -7.58
CA SER A 136 0.42 -25.04 -8.18
C SER A 136 -0.85 -25.03 -9.04
N ALA A 137 -1.05 -26.02 -9.91
CA ALA A 137 -2.24 -26.13 -10.75
C ALA A 137 -3.51 -26.26 -9.90
N ASP A 138 -3.47 -27.06 -8.84
CA ASP A 138 -4.56 -27.19 -7.87
C ASP A 138 -4.88 -25.85 -7.18
N ARG A 139 -3.88 -25.13 -6.68
CA ARG A 139 -4.08 -23.79 -6.10
C ARG A 139 -4.69 -22.81 -7.13
N CYS A 140 -4.21 -22.84 -8.37
CA CYS A 140 -4.68 -22.00 -9.46
C CYS A 140 -6.14 -22.27 -9.80
N MET A 141 -6.54 -23.54 -9.88
CA MET A 141 -7.93 -23.93 -10.09
C MET A 141 -8.81 -23.56 -8.89
N ASN A 142 -8.29 -23.65 -7.67
CA ASN A 142 -9.02 -23.42 -6.42
C ASN A 142 -8.88 -21.99 -5.87
N GLY A 143 -8.99 -20.99 -6.76
CA GLY A 143 -9.22 -19.59 -6.37
C GLY A 143 -8.02 -18.66 -6.49
N LYS A 144 -6.81 -19.15 -6.80
CA LYS A 144 -5.68 -18.26 -7.08
C LYS A 144 -5.81 -17.56 -8.44
N LEU A 145 -6.30 -18.26 -9.48
CA LEU A 145 -6.67 -17.61 -10.74
C LEU A 145 -8.11 -17.09 -10.64
N ARG A 146 -8.33 -15.88 -11.17
CA ARG A 146 -9.67 -15.29 -11.26
C ARG A 146 -10.47 -16.05 -12.33
N VAL A 147 -11.70 -16.41 -11.98
CA VAL A 147 -12.67 -16.96 -12.93
C VAL A 147 -13.63 -15.86 -13.33
N LEU A 148 -13.74 -15.61 -14.64
CA LEU A 148 -14.70 -14.68 -15.24
C LEU A 148 -15.62 -15.48 -16.16
N GLN A 149 -16.93 -15.22 -16.10
CA GLN A 149 -17.88 -15.82 -17.03
C GLN A 149 -18.59 -14.72 -17.81
N PHE A 150 -18.49 -14.74 -19.14
CA PHE A 150 -19.09 -13.71 -20.00
C PHE A 150 -20.37 -14.18 -20.69
N ALA A 151 -20.59 -15.50 -20.78
CA ALA A 151 -21.84 -16.09 -21.25
C ALA A 151 -22.12 -17.42 -20.54
N SER A 152 -23.41 -17.72 -20.40
CA SER A 152 -23.90 -19.01 -19.94
C SER A 152 -25.00 -19.51 -20.87
N GLY A 153 -25.00 -20.81 -21.16
CA GLY A 153 -25.99 -21.46 -22.01
C GLY A 153 -25.67 -22.95 -22.19
N GLU A 154 -26.09 -23.52 -23.32
CA GLU A 154 -25.89 -24.95 -23.57
C GLU A 154 -24.43 -25.28 -23.94
N PRO A 155 -23.88 -26.41 -23.43
CA PRO A 155 -22.54 -26.87 -23.77
C PRO A 155 -22.43 -27.37 -25.22
N SER A 156 -21.21 -27.38 -25.76
CA SER A 156 -20.95 -27.82 -27.14
C SER A 156 -21.20 -29.32 -27.31
N GLN A 157 -21.90 -29.68 -28.40
CA GLN A 157 -22.08 -31.08 -28.81
C GLN A 157 -20.80 -31.72 -29.38
N LYS A 158 -19.77 -30.91 -29.71
CA LYS A 158 -18.51 -31.40 -30.30
C LYS A 158 -17.57 -32.05 -29.28
N GLY A 159 -17.90 -31.99 -27.99
CA GLY A 159 -17.04 -32.45 -26.91
C GLY A 159 -15.83 -31.54 -26.67
N PHE A 160 -14.86 -32.04 -25.90
CA PHE A 160 -13.69 -31.27 -25.50
C PHE A 160 -12.75 -31.01 -26.70
N GLN A 161 -12.40 -29.73 -26.90
CA GLN A 161 -11.45 -29.28 -27.92
C GLN A 161 -10.42 -28.34 -27.29
N MET A 162 -9.18 -28.38 -27.77
CA MET A 162 -8.13 -27.47 -27.33
C MET A 162 -7.20 -27.09 -28.48
N SER A 163 -6.58 -25.92 -28.36
CA SER A 163 -5.51 -25.45 -29.24
C SER A 163 -4.17 -25.49 -28.49
N GLN A 164 -3.12 -25.96 -29.16
CA GLN A 164 -1.73 -25.80 -28.68
C GLN A 164 -1.12 -24.45 -29.10
N ASP A 165 -1.80 -23.71 -29.96
CA ASP A 165 -1.40 -22.36 -30.35
C ASP A 165 -1.74 -21.37 -29.24
N ILE A 166 -0.81 -20.47 -28.98
CA ILE A 166 -0.92 -19.40 -28.00
C ILE A 166 -1.19 -18.12 -28.76
N PHE A 167 -2.27 -17.43 -28.43
CA PHE A 167 -2.68 -16.22 -29.13
C PHE A 167 -2.44 -14.98 -28.28
N CYS A 168 -2.21 -13.86 -28.94
CA CYS A 168 -2.21 -12.53 -28.34
C CYS A 168 -3.37 -11.74 -28.93
N PHE A 169 -4.21 -11.17 -28.08
CA PHE A 169 -5.28 -10.26 -28.48
C PHE A 169 -4.94 -8.86 -28.00
N ARG A 170 -5.26 -7.83 -28.80
CA ARG A 170 -4.98 -6.43 -28.43
C ARG A 170 -5.59 -6.06 -27.08
N ASP A 171 -6.84 -6.46 -26.86
CA ASP A 171 -7.63 -6.13 -25.68
C ASP A 171 -8.75 -7.18 -25.44
N MET A 172 -9.47 -7.03 -24.33
CA MET A 172 -10.59 -7.91 -23.98
C MET A 172 -11.73 -7.86 -25.02
N ASN A 173 -11.97 -6.71 -25.65
CA ASN A 173 -13.05 -6.57 -26.62
C ASN A 173 -12.74 -7.34 -27.91
N ALA A 174 -11.48 -7.33 -28.36
CA ALA A 174 -11.02 -8.13 -29.49
C ALA A 174 -11.17 -9.64 -29.23
N LEU A 175 -10.85 -10.09 -28.01
CA LEU A 175 -11.04 -11.48 -27.57
C LEU A 175 -12.53 -11.86 -27.57
N LEU A 176 -13.40 -11.04 -26.97
CA LEU A 176 -14.84 -11.28 -26.95
C LEU A 176 -15.44 -11.28 -28.37
N TYR A 177 -14.99 -10.38 -29.24
CA TYR A 177 -15.42 -10.37 -30.63
C TYR A 177 -15.08 -11.66 -31.37
N ALA A 178 -13.86 -12.20 -31.17
CA ALA A 178 -13.45 -13.47 -31.75
C ALA A 178 -14.28 -14.65 -31.20
N ALA A 179 -14.61 -14.62 -29.90
CA ALA A 179 -15.49 -15.61 -29.28
C ALA A 179 -16.94 -15.52 -29.78
N ALA A 180 -17.54 -14.32 -29.90
CA ALA A 180 -18.88 -14.12 -30.46
C ALA A 180 -18.96 -14.54 -31.93
N SER A 181 -17.91 -14.26 -32.71
CA SER A 181 -17.84 -14.59 -34.14
C SER A 181 -17.53 -16.07 -34.40
N ASN A 182 -17.48 -16.92 -33.37
CA ASN A 182 -17.10 -18.34 -33.45
C ASN A 182 -15.77 -18.59 -34.16
N ARG A 183 -14.83 -17.61 -34.11
CA ARG A 183 -13.45 -17.78 -34.59
C ARG A 183 -12.59 -18.54 -33.60
N MET A 184 -13.07 -18.67 -32.36
CA MET A 184 -12.52 -19.53 -31.32
C MET A 184 -13.62 -20.47 -30.83
N ASP A 185 -13.27 -21.72 -30.55
CA ASP A 185 -14.10 -22.74 -29.90
C ASP A 185 -13.12 -23.68 -29.17
N GLY A 186 -13.50 -24.23 -28.02
CA GLY A 186 -12.59 -25.04 -27.21
C GLY A 186 -11.80 -24.25 -26.15
N VAL A 187 -10.70 -24.84 -25.68
CA VAL A 187 -9.75 -24.23 -24.74
C VAL A 187 -8.55 -23.65 -25.50
N SER A 188 -8.22 -22.39 -25.24
CA SER A 188 -7.04 -21.72 -25.80
C SER A 188 -6.29 -20.94 -24.73
N LEU A 189 -4.96 -20.91 -24.81
CA LEU A 189 -4.14 -20.04 -23.97
C LEU A 189 -3.94 -18.70 -24.69
N VAL A 190 -4.24 -17.61 -23.99
CA VAL A 190 -4.21 -16.27 -24.54
C VAL A 190 -3.40 -15.33 -23.67
N TYR A 191 -2.62 -14.46 -24.31
CA TYR A 191 -1.95 -13.31 -23.70
C TYR A 191 -2.73 -12.02 -24.02
N LEU A 192 -2.92 -11.18 -23.00
CA LEU A 192 -3.55 -9.88 -23.07
C LEU A 192 -2.54 -8.81 -22.61
N PRO A 193 -1.88 -8.10 -23.54
CA PRO A 193 -0.95 -7.03 -23.20
C PRO A 193 -1.69 -5.81 -22.65
N ASN A 194 -1.01 -5.04 -21.80
CA ASN A 194 -1.43 -3.69 -21.44
C ASN A 194 -0.34 -2.70 -21.86
N GLU A 195 -0.64 -1.89 -22.88
CA GLU A 195 0.31 -0.98 -23.51
C GLU A 195 0.76 0.16 -22.58
N ASN A 196 -0.14 0.63 -21.72
CA ASN A 196 0.15 1.74 -20.80
C ASN A 196 0.91 1.25 -19.56
N GLN A 197 0.73 -0.02 -19.19
CA GLN A 197 1.30 -0.59 -17.99
C GLN A 197 1.54 -2.09 -18.19
N ALA A 198 2.71 -2.47 -18.70
CA ALA A 198 2.99 -3.85 -19.04
C ALA A 198 2.92 -4.82 -17.83
N THR A 199 3.11 -4.33 -16.60
CA THR A 199 2.90 -5.11 -15.36
C THR A 199 1.45 -5.54 -15.15
N ASP A 200 0.50 -4.91 -15.84
CA ASP A 200 -0.91 -5.26 -15.81
C ASP A 200 -1.31 -6.21 -16.95
N SER A 201 -0.38 -6.55 -17.85
CA SER A 201 -0.58 -7.59 -18.86
C SER A 201 -0.84 -8.93 -18.17
N CYS A 202 -1.68 -9.78 -18.78
CA CYS A 202 -2.09 -11.04 -18.17
C CYS A 202 -2.18 -12.19 -19.17
N PHE A 203 -2.17 -13.42 -18.66
CA PHE A 203 -2.56 -14.61 -19.40
C PHE A 203 -3.93 -15.10 -18.95
N ALA A 204 -4.63 -15.77 -19.87
CA ALA A 204 -5.90 -16.41 -19.59
C ALA A 204 -6.03 -17.71 -20.37
N PHE A 205 -6.57 -18.74 -19.70
CA PHE A 205 -7.24 -19.82 -20.41
C PHE A 205 -8.63 -19.33 -20.83
N VAL A 206 -8.84 -19.18 -22.13
CA VAL A 206 -10.15 -18.92 -22.72
C VAL A 206 -10.84 -20.27 -22.92
N ILE A 207 -12.00 -20.43 -22.31
CA ILE A 207 -12.75 -21.69 -22.29
C ILE A 207 -14.11 -21.42 -22.91
N LYS A 208 -14.22 -21.69 -24.21
CA LYS A 208 -15.49 -21.60 -24.94
C LYS A 208 -16.08 -23.00 -25.12
N ASN A 209 -17.18 -23.28 -24.44
CA ASN A 209 -17.89 -24.55 -24.47
C ASN A 209 -19.34 -24.29 -24.90
N GLY A 210 -19.55 -24.26 -26.22
CA GLY A 210 -20.86 -23.93 -26.82
C GLY A 210 -21.20 -22.48 -26.58
N GLU A 211 -22.32 -22.24 -25.89
CA GLU A 211 -22.76 -20.89 -25.52
C GLU A 211 -22.03 -20.36 -24.28
N ASN A 212 -21.35 -21.21 -23.53
CA ASN A 212 -20.61 -20.80 -22.34
C ASN A 212 -19.23 -20.23 -22.69
N LEU A 213 -18.86 -19.11 -22.06
CA LEU A 213 -17.53 -18.51 -22.17
C LEU A 213 -16.98 -18.17 -20.79
N TYR A 214 -15.86 -18.82 -20.44
CA TYR A 214 -15.11 -18.55 -19.21
C TYR A 214 -13.69 -18.10 -19.53
N LEU A 215 -13.13 -17.25 -18.67
CA LEU A 215 -11.70 -16.98 -18.59
C LEU A 215 -11.19 -17.41 -17.21
N LEU A 216 -10.11 -18.17 -17.19
CA LEU A 216 -9.32 -18.45 -16.00
C LEU A 216 -7.99 -17.72 -16.14
N THR A 217 -7.79 -16.65 -15.35
CA THR A 217 -6.76 -15.65 -15.64
C THR A 217 -6.04 -15.15 -14.40
N ASP A 218 -4.79 -14.72 -14.58
CA ASP A 218 -4.06 -13.95 -13.58
C ASP A 218 -4.27 -12.43 -13.73
N MET A 219 -5.31 -11.98 -14.44
CA MET A 219 -5.63 -10.57 -14.59
C MET A 219 -5.64 -9.83 -13.23
N PRO A 220 -4.96 -8.67 -13.11
CA PRO A 220 -4.92 -7.94 -11.86
C PRO A 220 -6.32 -7.53 -11.41
N LYS A 221 -6.59 -7.70 -10.11
CA LYS A 221 -7.79 -7.19 -9.46
C LYS A 221 -7.38 -5.96 -8.64
N TYR A 222 -8.02 -4.83 -8.93
CA TYR A 222 -7.87 -3.61 -8.15
C TYR A 222 -9.07 -3.42 -7.24
N GLU A 223 -8.80 -2.95 -6.04
CA GLU A 223 -9.78 -2.54 -5.04
C GLU A 223 -10.57 -1.32 -5.50
N HIS A 224 -10.00 -0.47 -6.37
CA HIS A 224 -10.70 0.66 -6.98
C HIS A 224 -9.99 1.14 -8.28
N PRO A 225 -10.66 1.92 -9.16
CA PRO A 225 -10.14 2.24 -10.50
C PRO A 225 -8.84 3.05 -10.58
N GLY A 226 -8.47 3.74 -9.49
CA GLY A 226 -7.24 4.55 -9.42
C GLY A 226 -6.02 3.79 -8.88
N GLN A 227 -6.19 2.56 -8.38
CA GLN A 227 -5.14 1.88 -7.60
C GLN A 227 -3.84 1.64 -8.37
N ASN A 228 -3.95 1.26 -9.64
CA ASN A 228 -2.81 0.98 -10.51
C ASN A 228 -1.93 2.23 -10.76
N HIS A 229 -2.51 3.43 -10.73
CA HIS A 229 -1.78 4.70 -10.85
C HIS A 229 -1.14 5.15 -9.53
N MET A 230 -1.53 4.56 -8.40
CA MET A 230 -1.05 4.93 -7.06
C MET A 230 -0.01 3.95 -6.50
N THR A 231 0.12 2.75 -7.09
CA THR A 231 1.15 1.80 -6.65
C THR A 231 2.55 2.33 -6.94
N ARG A 232 3.42 2.27 -5.93
CA ARG A 232 4.82 2.68 -6.04
C ARG A 232 5.75 1.54 -6.49
N CYS A 233 5.23 0.31 -6.54
CA CYS A 233 6.00 -0.90 -6.84
C CYS A 233 5.20 -1.87 -7.73
N PRO A 234 4.78 -1.47 -8.94
CA PRO A 234 4.00 -2.32 -9.86
C PRO A 234 4.68 -3.65 -10.20
N GLY A 235 6.02 -3.69 -10.29
CA GLY A 235 6.78 -4.93 -10.50
C GLY A 235 6.56 -5.97 -9.39
N ARG A 236 6.58 -5.53 -8.12
CA ARG A 236 6.30 -6.42 -6.98
C ARG A 236 4.87 -6.97 -7.03
N THR A 237 3.90 -6.14 -7.42
CA THR A 237 2.51 -6.58 -7.57
C THR A 237 2.41 -7.68 -8.63
N MET A 238 3.07 -7.52 -9.78
CA MET A 238 3.14 -8.56 -10.81
C MET A 238 3.85 -9.81 -10.28
N ALA A 239 4.99 -9.67 -9.61
CA ALA A 239 5.74 -10.80 -9.05
C ALA A 239 4.87 -11.65 -8.11
N ASN A 240 4.14 -11.02 -7.19
CA ASN A 240 3.24 -11.72 -6.27
C ASN A 240 2.06 -12.40 -6.99
N ARG A 241 1.60 -11.81 -8.10
CA ARG A 241 0.47 -12.32 -8.90
C ARG A 241 0.86 -13.55 -9.71
N ILE A 242 2.05 -13.52 -10.33
CA ILE A 242 2.58 -14.61 -11.15
C ILE A 242 3.29 -15.67 -10.30
N ASP A 243 3.68 -15.35 -9.07
CA ASP A 243 4.28 -16.31 -8.13
C ASP A 243 3.41 -17.57 -8.09
N CYS A 244 4.02 -18.75 -8.18
CA CYS A 244 3.39 -20.06 -8.29
C CYS A 244 2.17 -20.20 -9.25
N ASN A 245 2.10 -19.42 -10.33
CA ASN A 245 1.50 -19.87 -11.60
C ASN A 245 2.58 -19.87 -12.69
N TYR A 246 2.46 -20.77 -13.67
CA TYR A 246 3.51 -21.02 -14.66
C TYR A 246 3.06 -20.59 -16.06
N PHE A 247 2.42 -19.41 -16.12
CA PHE A 247 2.12 -18.78 -17.41
C PHE A 247 3.41 -18.34 -18.11
N PRO A 248 3.50 -18.45 -19.44
CA PRO A 248 4.76 -18.33 -20.18
C PRO A 248 5.15 -16.88 -20.48
N TYR A 249 5.33 -16.07 -19.43
CA TYR A 249 5.73 -14.67 -19.55
C TYR A 249 7.10 -14.51 -20.19
N GLN A 250 8.09 -15.29 -19.75
CA GLN A 250 9.47 -15.18 -20.25
C GLN A 250 9.66 -15.88 -21.60
N THR A 251 9.20 -17.12 -21.72
CA THR A 251 9.46 -17.98 -22.88
C THR A 251 8.63 -17.59 -24.09
N VAL A 252 7.36 -17.21 -23.92
CA VAL A 252 6.45 -16.91 -25.04
C VAL A 252 6.18 -15.41 -25.17
N ALA A 253 5.72 -14.73 -24.11
CA ALA A 253 5.44 -13.29 -24.19
C ALA A 253 6.72 -12.46 -24.34
N LYS A 254 7.87 -13.00 -23.92
CA LYS A 254 9.18 -12.34 -23.88
C LYS A 254 9.20 -11.13 -22.94
N ILE A 255 8.48 -11.24 -21.82
CA ILE A 255 8.55 -10.31 -20.70
C ILE A 255 9.60 -10.82 -19.72
N ASP A 256 10.60 -9.98 -19.43
CA ASP A 256 11.60 -10.29 -18.43
C ASP A 256 11.03 -10.13 -17.01
N THR A 257 10.75 -11.25 -16.35
CA THR A 257 10.25 -11.28 -14.97
C THR A 257 11.36 -11.53 -13.93
N SER A 258 12.63 -11.58 -14.34
CA SER A 258 13.74 -11.99 -13.46
C SER A 258 14.08 -10.95 -12.39
N ASP A 259 13.83 -9.66 -12.65
CA ASP A 259 14.15 -8.56 -11.74
C ASP A 259 12.93 -7.68 -11.41
N LEU A 260 11.81 -8.30 -11.05
CA LEU A 260 10.61 -7.57 -10.62
C LEU A 260 10.73 -6.96 -9.21
N TRP A 261 11.81 -7.24 -8.47
CA TRP A 261 12.02 -6.83 -7.07
C TRP A 261 13.04 -5.68 -6.89
N ASP A 262 14.10 -5.61 -7.70
CA ASP A 262 15.17 -4.62 -7.56
C ASP A 262 15.08 -3.52 -8.64
N SER A 263 15.54 -3.74 -9.88
CA SER A 263 15.53 -2.69 -10.93
C SER A 263 14.18 -2.59 -11.68
N GLY A 264 13.39 -3.66 -11.70
CA GLY A 264 12.03 -3.69 -12.27
C GLY A 264 10.94 -3.15 -11.34
N ARG A 265 11.30 -2.43 -10.25
CA ARG A 265 10.34 -1.66 -9.43
C ARG A 265 9.44 -0.75 -10.27
N HIS A 266 9.93 -0.30 -11.42
CA HIS A 266 9.24 0.61 -12.34
C HIS A 266 8.52 -0.10 -13.50
N GLY A 267 8.49 -1.45 -13.52
CA GLY A 267 7.80 -2.25 -14.54
C GLY A 267 8.70 -2.78 -15.65
N VAL A 268 8.10 -3.50 -16.59
CA VAL A 268 8.71 -4.13 -17.78
C VAL A 268 8.34 -3.36 -19.04
N SER A 269 9.18 -3.34 -20.08
CA SER A 269 8.84 -2.67 -21.34
C SER A 269 7.96 -3.57 -22.24
N GLY A 270 6.86 -3.01 -22.75
CA GLY A 270 5.93 -3.70 -23.65
C GLY A 270 6.46 -3.88 -25.09
N LYS A 271 5.77 -4.72 -25.87
CA LYS A 271 5.93 -4.85 -27.33
C LYS A 271 4.98 -3.90 -28.06
N ASP A 272 5.34 -3.53 -29.28
CA ASP A 272 4.51 -2.73 -30.19
C ASP A 272 3.16 -3.40 -30.53
N LEU A 273 2.20 -2.54 -30.90
CA LEU A 273 0.84 -2.87 -31.34
C LEU A 273 0.77 -4.11 -32.24
N LEU A 274 -0.05 -5.08 -31.84
CA LEU A 274 -0.40 -6.25 -32.64
C LEU A 274 -1.76 -6.04 -33.31
N GLU A 275 -1.99 -6.73 -34.43
CA GLU A 275 -3.33 -6.88 -35.02
C GLU A 275 -4.33 -7.42 -33.99
N ASP A 276 -5.64 -7.30 -34.23
CA ASP A 276 -6.71 -7.69 -33.28
C ASP A 276 -6.50 -9.09 -32.66
N CYS A 277 -5.90 -10.02 -33.40
CA CYS A 277 -5.44 -11.31 -32.92
C CYS A 277 -4.19 -11.77 -33.68
N THR A 278 -3.14 -12.17 -32.97
CA THR A 278 -1.91 -12.71 -33.56
C THR A 278 -1.48 -14.00 -32.87
N LYS A 279 -0.91 -14.94 -33.61
CA LYS A 279 -0.29 -16.14 -33.03
C LYS A 279 1.04 -15.76 -32.41
N LEU A 280 1.16 -15.93 -31.09
CA LEU A 280 2.35 -15.58 -30.31
C LEU A 280 3.37 -16.73 -30.27
N GLY A 281 2.88 -17.97 -30.29
CA GLY A 281 3.70 -19.18 -30.22
C GLY A 281 2.84 -20.43 -30.10
N THR A 282 3.46 -21.49 -29.59
CA THR A 282 2.86 -22.80 -29.32
C THR A 282 3.39 -23.35 -28.00
N PHE A 283 2.82 -24.45 -27.50
CA PHE A 283 3.32 -25.10 -26.28
C PHE A 283 4.77 -25.61 -26.41
N ARG A 284 5.30 -25.75 -27.64
CA ARG A 284 6.70 -26.11 -27.88
C ARG A 284 7.68 -24.97 -27.64
N ASP A 285 7.19 -23.74 -27.58
CA ASP A 285 8.00 -22.56 -27.32
C ASP A 285 8.13 -22.26 -25.81
N MET A 286 7.37 -22.98 -24.98
CA MET A 286 7.44 -22.95 -23.52
C MET A 286 8.61 -23.78 -22.99
N ASP A 287 9.06 -23.50 -21.76
CA ASP A 287 9.89 -24.46 -21.04
C ASP A 287 9.07 -25.68 -20.57
N GLN A 288 9.76 -26.72 -20.09
CA GLN A 288 9.07 -27.97 -19.71
C GLN A 288 8.16 -27.82 -18.50
N GLN A 289 8.46 -26.89 -17.57
CA GLN A 289 7.66 -26.67 -16.38
C GLN A 289 6.36 -25.94 -16.74
N GLU A 290 6.46 -24.86 -17.53
CA GLU A 290 5.33 -24.11 -18.08
C GLU A 290 4.42 -25.01 -18.94
N ALA A 291 5.02 -25.84 -19.79
CA ALA A 291 4.31 -26.77 -20.66
C ALA A 291 3.56 -27.85 -19.86
N PHE A 292 4.24 -28.48 -18.89
CA PHE A 292 3.62 -29.51 -18.05
C PHE A 292 2.50 -28.94 -17.18
N TRP A 293 2.72 -27.79 -16.54
CA TRP A 293 1.68 -27.09 -15.79
C TRP A 293 0.48 -26.74 -16.66
N THR A 294 0.71 -26.26 -17.88
CA THR A 294 -0.36 -25.97 -18.85
C THR A 294 -1.17 -27.23 -19.18
N VAL A 295 -0.51 -28.37 -19.41
CA VAL A 295 -1.18 -29.66 -19.66
C VAL A 295 -2.03 -30.10 -18.47
N LEU A 296 -1.54 -29.96 -17.25
CA LEU A 296 -2.29 -30.24 -16.03
C LEU A 296 -3.54 -29.35 -15.93
N MET A 297 -3.37 -28.04 -16.11
CA MET A 297 -4.47 -27.07 -16.10
C MET A 297 -5.54 -27.42 -17.14
N ILE A 298 -5.15 -27.82 -18.36
CA ILE A 298 -6.08 -28.21 -19.42
C ILE A 298 -6.89 -29.45 -19.04
N SER A 299 -6.25 -30.46 -18.42
CA SER A 299 -6.96 -31.64 -17.90
C SER A 299 -7.99 -31.26 -16.83
N MET A 300 -7.61 -30.40 -15.89
CA MET A 300 -8.50 -29.92 -14.84
C MET A 300 -9.63 -29.04 -15.41
N ILE A 301 -9.35 -28.23 -16.44
CA ILE A 301 -10.34 -27.42 -17.15
C ILE A 301 -11.36 -28.32 -17.84
N ARG A 302 -10.93 -29.39 -18.51
CA ARG A 302 -11.85 -30.38 -19.09
C ARG A 302 -12.79 -30.93 -18.03
N ASP A 303 -12.25 -31.32 -16.88
CA ASP A 303 -13.06 -31.94 -15.85
C ASP A 303 -14.05 -30.92 -15.24
N ARG A 304 -13.63 -29.69 -14.96
CA ARG A 304 -14.49 -28.68 -14.37
C ARG A 304 -15.48 -28.03 -15.35
N PHE A 305 -15.00 -27.57 -16.50
CA PHE A 305 -15.79 -26.72 -17.42
C PHE A 305 -16.47 -27.47 -18.57
N TYR A 306 -16.15 -28.76 -18.78
CA TYR A 306 -16.84 -29.60 -19.77
C TYR A 306 -17.66 -30.72 -19.14
N LYS A 307 -17.22 -31.34 -18.03
CA LYS A 307 -18.02 -32.37 -17.36
C LYS A 307 -19.02 -31.80 -16.36
N THR A 308 -18.59 -30.84 -15.52
CA THR A 308 -19.45 -30.23 -14.50
C THR A 308 -20.20 -28.98 -15.00
N VAL A 309 -19.59 -28.18 -15.88
CA VAL A 309 -20.16 -26.94 -16.46
C VAL A 309 -20.70 -25.99 -15.37
N PRO A 310 -19.83 -25.43 -14.52
CA PRO A 310 -20.23 -24.56 -13.41
C PRO A 310 -20.85 -23.25 -13.90
N HIS A 311 -21.74 -22.67 -13.09
CA HIS A 311 -22.32 -21.36 -13.33
C HIS A 311 -21.79 -20.36 -12.30
N TYR A 312 -21.28 -19.22 -12.78
CA TYR A 312 -20.77 -18.09 -12.01
C TYR A 312 -21.57 -16.83 -12.35
N GLU A 313 -21.41 -15.80 -11.52
CA GLU A 313 -21.96 -14.49 -11.83
C GLU A 313 -21.38 -13.94 -13.14
N ILE A 314 -22.25 -13.42 -14.00
CA ILE A 314 -21.83 -12.85 -15.29
C ILE A 314 -20.95 -11.63 -15.05
N SER A 315 -19.79 -11.67 -15.70
CA SER A 315 -18.84 -10.58 -15.83
C SER A 315 -19.11 -9.84 -17.12
N TYR A 316 -18.93 -8.52 -17.09
CA TYR A 316 -19.09 -7.65 -18.24
C TYR A 316 -17.74 -6.98 -18.55
N ALA A 317 -17.50 -6.75 -19.83
CA ALA A 317 -16.38 -5.93 -20.33
C ALA A 317 -16.95 -4.75 -21.12
N GLY A 318 -16.09 -3.80 -21.51
CA GLY A 318 -16.48 -2.57 -22.19
C GLY A 318 -17.50 -2.72 -23.32
N ALA A 319 -17.28 -3.68 -24.23
CA ALA A 319 -18.19 -3.90 -25.35
C ALA A 319 -19.56 -4.51 -24.95
N MET A 320 -19.71 -5.03 -23.74
CA MET A 320 -20.99 -5.51 -23.20
C MET A 320 -21.75 -4.40 -22.46
N ILE A 321 -21.11 -3.26 -22.19
CA ILE A 321 -21.71 -2.14 -21.47
C ILE A 321 -22.38 -1.19 -22.46
N GLU A 322 -23.64 -0.85 -22.19
CA GLU A 322 -24.42 0.15 -22.92
C GLU A 322 -24.35 1.48 -22.18
N THR A 323 -23.84 2.50 -22.88
CA THR A 323 -23.73 3.87 -22.39
C THR A 323 -24.09 4.83 -23.52
N PRO A 324 -24.78 5.95 -23.23
CA PRO A 324 -25.15 6.93 -24.25
C PRO A 324 -23.94 7.65 -24.88
N GLN A 325 -22.75 7.54 -24.28
CA GLN A 325 -21.58 8.35 -24.68
C GLN A 325 -20.69 7.70 -25.75
N ILE A 326 -20.91 6.43 -26.11
CA ILE A 326 -20.03 5.74 -27.07
C ILE A 326 -20.83 4.96 -28.12
N GLU A 327 -20.65 5.36 -29.38
CA GLU A 327 -20.97 4.54 -30.55
C GLU A 327 -19.74 3.69 -30.88
N GLN A 328 -19.87 2.35 -30.88
CA GLN A 328 -18.74 1.45 -31.13
C GLN A 328 -19.05 0.43 -32.24
N ASN A 329 -18.11 0.28 -33.18
CA ASN A 329 -18.28 -0.47 -34.44
C ASN A 329 -18.25 -2.01 -34.32
N HIS A 330 -17.82 -2.60 -33.18
CA HIS A 330 -17.80 -4.07 -32.95
C HIS A 330 -18.86 -4.56 -31.96
N THR A 331 -19.61 -3.62 -31.40
CA THR A 331 -20.33 -3.81 -30.16
C THR A 331 -21.68 -4.44 -30.40
N LEU A 332 -22.29 -4.22 -31.57
CA LEU A 332 -23.49 -4.92 -32.01
C LEU A 332 -23.29 -6.45 -32.07
N ALA A 333 -22.17 -6.93 -32.65
CA ALA A 333 -21.91 -8.36 -32.75
C ALA A 333 -21.71 -9.01 -31.37
N ILE A 334 -21.00 -8.32 -30.46
CA ILE A 334 -20.79 -8.76 -29.08
C ILE A 334 -22.12 -8.74 -28.31
N ARG A 335 -22.87 -7.63 -28.35
CA ARG A 335 -24.15 -7.46 -27.63
C ARG A 335 -25.28 -8.37 -28.14
N ASN A 336 -25.22 -8.81 -29.40
CA ASN A 336 -26.16 -9.80 -29.92
C ASN A 336 -25.88 -11.21 -29.40
N TYR A 337 -24.65 -11.50 -28.97
CA TYR A 337 -24.21 -12.82 -28.54
C TYR A 337 -24.10 -12.93 -27.01
N PHE A 338 -23.65 -11.86 -26.34
CA PHE A 338 -23.38 -11.81 -24.91
C PHE A 338 -24.42 -10.96 -24.17
N PRO A 339 -24.66 -11.23 -22.87
CA PRO A 339 -25.48 -10.36 -22.01
C PRO A 339 -24.97 -8.92 -22.01
N THR A 340 -25.88 -7.96 -21.96
CA THR A 340 -25.57 -6.53 -21.90
C THR A 340 -25.82 -5.95 -20.51
N LEU A 341 -25.05 -4.94 -20.14
CA LEU A 341 -25.25 -4.16 -18.92
C LEU A 341 -25.49 -2.70 -19.30
N GLU A 342 -26.68 -2.19 -19.01
CA GLU A 342 -26.96 -0.75 -19.10
C GLU A 342 -26.29 -0.02 -17.94
N LEU A 343 -25.39 0.92 -18.26
CA LEU A 343 -24.73 1.76 -17.26
C LEU A 343 -25.27 3.18 -17.36
N GLN A 344 -26.05 3.58 -16.36
CA GLN A 344 -26.70 4.88 -16.31
C GLN A 344 -25.76 5.94 -15.74
N ASP A 345 -25.94 7.19 -16.17
CA ASP A 345 -25.25 8.32 -15.55
C ASP A 345 -25.70 8.46 -14.09
N LEU A 346 -24.73 8.52 -13.17
CA LEU A 346 -25.00 8.70 -11.75
C LEU A 346 -25.29 10.17 -11.45
N PRO A 347 -26.24 10.47 -10.54
CA PRO A 347 -26.44 11.82 -10.04
C PRO A 347 -25.25 12.24 -9.16
N ILE A 348 -24.98 13.55 -9.12
CA ILE A 348 -23.96 14.11 -8.23
C ILE A 348 -24.43 13.97 -6.78
N GLN A 349 -23.69 13.19 -6.00
CA GLN A 349 -23.89 13.06 -4.56
C GLN A 349 -23.17 14.19 -3.81
N ASN A 350 -23.93 14.98 -3.05
CA ASN A 350 -23.45 16.19 -2.36
C ASN A 350 -23.36 15.99 -0.85
N ASP A 351 -23.14 14.76 -0.43
CA ASP A 351 -23.10 14.27 0.94
C ASP A 351 -21.96 13.26 1.12
N MET A 352 -21.49 13.09 2.34
CA MET A 352 -20.64 11.96 2.69
C MET A 352 -21.51 10.69 2.70
N GLU A 353 -20.99 9.54 2.27
CA GLU A 353 -21.69 8.27 2.46
C GLU A 353 -21.97 8.05 3.96
N GLU A 354 -23.20 7.67 4.31
CA GLU A 354 -23.57 7.34 5.69
C GLU A 354 -22.83 6.06 6.14
N GLY A 355 -21.70 6.22 6.81
CA GLY A 355 -20.96 5.14 7.45
C GLY A 355 -20.37 5.62 8.76
N GLU A 356 -20.96 5.19 9.88
CA GLU A 356 -20.67 5.52 11.29
C GLU A 356 -20.25 6.97 11.53
N ALA A 357 -21.12 7.80 12.11
CA ALA A 357 -20.89 9.20 12.50
C ALA A 357 -19.41 9.52 12.77
N ARG A 358 -18.67 9.91 11.72
CA ARG A 358 -17.23 10.13 11.83
C ARG A 358 -17.06 11.51 12.47
N PRO A 359 -16.36 11.63 13.60
CA PRO A 359 -16.10 12.93 14.24
C PRO A 359 -15.40 13.95 13.31
N TRP A 360 -14.87 13.47 12.18
CA TRP A 360 -13.98 14.13 11.23
C TRP A 360 -14.66 14.41 9.88
N SER A 361 -16.00 14.48 9.87
CA SER A 361 -16.74 14.71 8.64
C SER A 361 -16.34 16.01 7.95
N LYS A 362 -16.15 15.94 6.62
CA LYS A 362 -15.87 17.10 5.75
C LYS A 362 -17.14 17.72 5.18
N ASP A 363 -18.30 17.44 5.78
CA ASP A 363 -19.59 18.00 5.40
C ASP A 363 -19.58 19.53 5.32
N TYR A 364 -18.78 20.20 6.14
CA TYR A 364 -18.66 21.67 6.11
C TYR A 364 -18.01 22.18 4.82
N LEU A 365 -17.03 21.45 4.26
CA LEU A 365 -16.43 21.78 2.97
C LEU A 365 -17.41 21.51 1.84
N ILE A 366 -18.09 20.37 1.88
CA ILE A 366 -19.12 20.01 0.91
C ILE A 366 -20.22 21.06 0.90
N SER A 367 -20.79 21.38 2.06
CA SER A 367 -21.85 22.39 2.21
C SER A 367 -21.43 23.76 1.69
N ARG A 368 -20.16 24.13 1.85
CA ARG A 368 -19.62 25.41 1.37
C ARG A 368 -19.46 25.47 -0.15
N TYR A 369 -19.16 24.34 -0.81
CA TYR A 369 -18.71 24.33 -2.20
C TYR A 369 -19.61 23.58 -3.18
N LYS A 370 -20.60 22.81 -2.72
CA LYS A 370 -21.50 21.99 -3.56
C LYS A 370 -22.15 22.76 -4.72
N ASP A 371 -22.51 24.03 -4.52
CA ASP A 371 -23.18 24.85 -5.55
C ASP A 371 -22.22 25.39 -6.63
N ARG A 372 -20.91 25.10 -6.51
CA ARG A 372 -19.85 25.54 -7.44
C ARG A 372 -19.21 24.37 -8.20
N ILE A 373 -19.78 23.17 -8.07
CA ILE A 373 -19.33 21.96 -8.72
C ILE A 373 -19.67 22.00 -10.22
N ASP A 374 -18.72 21.62 -11.06
CA ASP A 374 -18.84 21.51 -12.52
C ASP A 374 -19.47 20.16 -12.88
N PRO A 375 -20.75 20.11 -13.33
CA PRO A 375 -21.42 18.86 -13.67
C PRO A 375 -20.81 18.15 -14.88
N ASP A 376 -20.04 18.85 -15.72
CA ASP A 376 -19.40 18.25 -16.90
C ASP A 376 -18.20 17.36 -16.55
N ALA A 377 -17.69 17.45 -15.32
CA ALA A 377 -16.58 16.63 -14.82
C ALA A 377 -17.04 15.30 -14.17
N PHE A 378 -18.30 14.90 -14.41
CA PHE A 378 -18.92 13.66 -13.94
C PHE A 378 -19.33 12.75 -15.09
N ASN A 379 -19.52 11.47 -14.77
CA ASN A 379 -19.87 10.40 -15.71
C ASN A 379 -18.89 10.33 -16.88
N LEU A 380 -17.60 10.43 -16.58
CA LEU A 380 -16.55 10.49 -17.59
C LEU A 380 -16.14 9.07 -18.01
N ILE A 381 -16.06 8.83 -19.31
CA ILE A 381 -15.58 7.55 -19.85
C ILE A 381 -14.29 7.76 -20.62
N ALA A 382 -13.29 6.91 -20.35
CA ALA A 382 -11.98 7.00 -20.94
C ALA A 382 -12.05 6.91 -22.48
N GLY A 383 -11.30 7.76 -23.17
CA GLY A 383 -11.25 7.80 -24.64
C GLY A 383 -12.40 8.55 -25.32
N THR A 384 -13.31 9.17 -24.56
CA THR A 384 -14.39 10.02 -25.12
C THR A 384 -13.98 11.49 -25.24
N ASP A 385 -14.60 12.21 -26.18
CA ASP A 385 -14.42 13.67 -26.31
C ASP A 385 -14.85 14.42 -25.05
N ARG A 386 -15.91 13.94 -24.38
CA ARG A 386 -16.38 14.50 -23.11
C ARG A 386 -15.28 14.45 -22.05
N PHE A 387 -14.61 13.30 -21.90
CA PHE A 387 -13.47 13.17 -21.00
C PHE A 387 -12.32 14.10 -21.39
N ALA A 388 -11.91 14.12 -22.66
CA ALA A 388 -10.82 14.97 -23.11
C ALA A 388 -11.07 16.47 -22.84
N LEU A 389 -12.31 16.94 -23.06
CA LEU A 389 -12.72 18.32 -22.79
C LEU A 389 -12.75 18.64 -21.29
N ALA A 390 -13.26 17.74 -20.46
CA ALA A 390 -13.30 17.93 -19.02
C ALA A 390 -11.88 17.93 -18.44
N ASP A 391 -11.08 16.91 -18.74
CA ASP A 391 -9.73 16.75 -18.22
C ASP A 391 -8.79 17.90 -18.62
N GLY A 392 -8.94 18.45 -19.84
CA GLY A 392 -8.23 19.65 -20.25
C GLY A 392 -8.44 20.87 -19.34
N ARG A 393 -9.60 21.00 -18.67
CA ARG A 393 -9.89 22.09 -17.71
C ARG A 393 -9.32 21.87 -16.31
N TYR A 394 -8.96 20.63 -16.00
CA TYR A 394 -8.46 20.21 -14.69
C TYR A 394 -6.99 19.78 -14.71
N THR A 395 -6.39 19.70 -15.89
CA THR A 395 -4.95 19.46 -16.07
C THR A 395 -4.14 20.60 -15.45
N LYS A 396 -3.10 20.24 -14.69
CA LYS A 396 -2.10 21.19 -14.17
C LYS A 396 -0.74 20.93 -14.80
N GLU A 397 0.04 21.96 -15.05
CA GLU A 397 1.46 21.79 -15.38
C GLU A 397 2.26 21.49 -14.11
N ARG A 398 3.08 20.45 -14.16
CA ARG A 398 4.09 20.14 -13.14
C ARG A 398 5.37 20.93 -13.42
N ASP A 399 6.04 21.35 -12.34
CA ASP A 399 7.30 22.11 -12.35
C ASP A 399 8.35 21.60 -13.35
N PHE A 400 9.26 22.49 -13.76
CA PHE A 400 10.52 22.34 -14.56
C PHE A 400 10.54 21.49 -15.85
N PHE A 401 9.74 20.43 -15.96
CA PHE A 401 9.69 19.51 -17.11
C PHE A 401 8.40 19.62 -17.94
N HIS A 402 7.47 20.53 -17.57
CA HIS A 402 6.19 20.74 -18.25
C HIS A 402 5.33 19.47 -18.40
N GLU A 403 5.49 18.51 -17.50
CA GLU A 403 4.63 17.32 -17.46
C GLU A 403 3.20 17.73 -17.10
N LYS A 404 2.22 17.19 -17.83
CA LYS A 404 0.81 17.42 -17.54
C LYS A 404 0.36 16.47 -16.44
N GLN A 405 -0.15 17.02 -15.35
CA GLN A 405 -0.83 16.28 -14.30
C GLN A 405 -2.34 16.30 -14.58
N HIS A 406 -2.87 15.15 -14.98
CA HIS A 406 -4.29 14.88 -15.15
C HIS A 406 -4.91 14.58 -13.77
N LEU A 407 -5.94 15.33 -13.39
CA LEU A 407 -6.51 15.25 -12.04
C LEU A 407 -7.84 14.48 -11.97
N LEU A 408 -8.56 14.37 -13.09
CA LEU A 408 -9.82 13.62 -13.12
C LEU A 408 -9.55 12.15 -13.42
N LEU A 409 -10.40 11.28 -12.89
CA LEU A 409 -10.49 9.90 -13.30
C LEU A 409 -11.65 9.73 -14.28
N ALA A 410 -11.52 8.75 -15.16
CA ALA A 410 -12.59 8.31 -16.05
C ALA A 410 -12.81 6.81 -15.88
N PHE A 411 -14.05 6.39 -16.04
CA PHE A 411 -14.41 4.99 -16.07
C PHE A 411 -13.74 4.31 -17.27
N ASN A 412 -13.02 3.22 -17.02
CA ASN A 412 -12.23 2.51 -18.02
C ASN A 412 -12.96 1.26 -18.51
N LEU A 413 -13.45 1.30 -19.75
CA LEU A 413 -14.16 0.18 -20.37
C LEU A 413 -13.27 -1.02 -20.73
N ASN A 414 -11.94 -0.89 -20.66
CA ASN A 414 -11.06 -2.04 -20.83
C ASN A 414 -10.97 -2.92 -19.57
N GLN A 415 -11.49 -2.45 -18.43
CA GLN A 415 -11.63 -3.27 -17.23
C GLN A 415 -12.87 -4.17 -17.34
N CYS A 416 -12.83 -5.30 -16.64
CA CYS A 416 -13.95 -6.23 -16.56
C CYS A 416 -14.22 -6.69 -15.13
N GLY A 417 -15.48 -6.99 -14.86
CA GLY A 417 -15.94 -7.43 -13.55
C GLY A 417 -17.42 -7.75 -13.54
N THR A 418 -17.91 -8.16 -12.38
CA THR A 418 -19.34 -8.37 -12.18
C THR A 418 -20.10 -7.05 -12.25
N LYS A 419 -21.43 -7.11 -12.32
CA LYS A 419 -22.28 -5.90 -12.30
C LYS A 419 -21.96 -5.04 -11.07
N GLN A 420 -21.87 -5.65 -9.89
CA GLN A 420 -21.55 -4.97 -8.65
C GLN A 420 -20.17 -4.30 -8.70
N GLU A 421 -19.14 -4.99 -9.19
CA GLU A 421 -17.78 -4.42 -9.30
C GLU A 421 -17.76 -3.19 -10.24
N ILE A 422 -18.51 -3.24 -11.34
CA ILE A 422 -18.62 -2.15 -12.31
C ILE A 422 -19.35 -0.93 -11.71
N GLU A 423 -20.49 -1.14 -11.06
CA GLU A 423 -21.26 -0.07 -10.42
C GLU A 423 -20.45 0.61 -9.32
N GLN A 424 -19.79 -0.17 -8.45
CA GLN A 424 -18.91 0.38 -7.41
C GLN A 424 -17.72 1.17 -7.99
N ASN A 425 -17.16 0.70 -9.11
CA ASN A 425 -16.09 1.42 -9.81
C ASN A 425 -16.58 2.76 -10.38
N GLN A 426 -17.78 2.79 -10.95
CA GLN A 426 -18.40 4.01 -11.43
C GLN A 426 -18.60 4.99 -10.27
N GLU A 427 -19.22 4.55 -9.17
CA GLU A 427 -19.44 5.36 -7.97
C GLU A 427 -18.12 5.95 -7.45
N TYR A 428 -17.06 5.13 -7.34
CA TYR A 428 -15.76 5.60 -6.88
C TYR A 428 -15.16 6.68 -7.78
N VAL A 429 -15.29 6.55 -9.11
CA VAL A 429 -14.81 7.57 -10.07
C VAL A 429 -15.54 8.89 -9.85
N GLU A 430 -16.85 8.85 -9.67
CA GLU A 430 -17.65 10.06 -9.41
C GLU A 430 -17.28 10.71 -8.06
N ARG A 431 -17.12 9.91 -7.00
CA ARG A 431 -16.64 10.38 -5.68
C ARG A 431 -15.25 11.01 -5.78
N TYR A 432 -14.36 10.40 -6.55
CA TYR A 432 -13.00 10.92 -6.76
C TYR A 432 -13.04 12.27 -7.48
N ASN A 433 -13.76 12.36 -8.59
CA ASN A 433 -13.89 13.60 -9.35
C ASN A 433 -14.55 14.72 -8.52
N TYR A 434 -15.55 14.39 -7.70
CA TYR A 434 -16.13 15.32 -6.74
C TYR A 434 -15.07 15.86 -5.76
N SER A 435 -14.25 14.96 -5.19
CA SER A 435 -13.18 15.32 -4.25
C SER A 435 -12.12 16.23 -4.86
N VAL A 436 -11.77 16.02 -6.14
CA VAL A 436 -10.82 16.86 -6.91
C VAL A 436 -11.35 18.28 -7.03
N GLN A 437 -12.63 18.43 -7.32
CA GLN A 437 -13.27 19.73 -7.45
C GLN A 437 -13.34 20.47 -6.11
N ILE A 438 -13.76 19.78 -5.04
CA ILE A 438 -13.75 20.35 -3.68
C ILE A 438 -12.34 20.82 -3.30
N GLN A 439 -11.34 19.97 -3.48
CA GLN A 439 -9.96 20.31 -3.14
C GLN A 439 -9.44 21.52 -3.93
N ARG A 440 -9.80 21.64 -5.22
CA ARG A 440 -9.48 22.82 -6.04
C ARG A 440 -10.12 24.08 -5.49
N LEU A 441 -11.42 24.07 -5.21
CA LEU A 441 -12.17 25.21 -4.69
C LEU A 441 -11.65 25.67 -3.32
N VAL A 442 -11.34 24.71 -2.45
CA VAL A 442 -10.72 24.94 -1.13
C VAL A 442 -9.35 25.63 -1.28
N ASN A 443 -8.50 25.12 -2.18
CA ASN A 443 -7.18 25.71 -2.42
C ASN A 443 -7.29 27.12 -3.00
N GLU A 444 -8.21 27.36 -3.94
CA GLU A 444 -8.47 28.69 -4.48
C GLU A 444 -8.95 29.67 -3.40
N ASP A 445 -9.82 29.23 -2.49
CA ASP A 445 -10.28 30.06 -1.37
C ASP A 445 -9.14 30.39 -0.40
N TYR A 446 -8.30 29.40 -0.08
CA TYR A 446 -7.12 29.59 0.75
C TYR A 446 -6.13 30.60 0.15
N GLN A 447 -5.80 30.48 -1.13
CA GLN A 447 -4.89 31.43 -1.78
C GLN A 447 -5.44 32.86 -1.74
N LYS A 448 -6.76 33.03 -1.87
CA LYS A 448 -7.41 34.35 -1.85
C LYS A 448 -7.52 34.94 -0.44
N LYS A 449 -7.74 34.11 0.59
CA LYS A 449 -8.15 34.58 1.91
C LYS A 449 -7.15 34.37 3.04
N ARG A 450 -6.12 33.52 2.89
CA ARG A 450 -5.19 33.16 3.99
C ARG A 450 -4.62 34.37 4.74
N GLN A 451 -4.26 35.44 4.02
CA GLN A 451 -3.67 36.63 4.62
C GLN A 451 -4.71 37.38 5.46
N LYS A 452 -5.90 37.61 4.90
CA LYS A 452 -7.01 38.25 5.61
C LYS A 452 -7.41 37.45 6.88
N VAL A 453 -7.43 36.12 6.79
CA VAL A 453 -7.70 35.26 7.94
C VAL A 453 -6.62 35.41 9.01
N ALA A 454 -5.33 35.38 8.62
CA ALA A 454 -4.21 35.61 9.53
C ALA A 454 -4.28 36.99 10.19
N ASP A 455 -4.55 38.06 9.43
CA ASP A 455 -4.65 39.43 9.91
C ASP A 455 -5.80 39.58 10.93
N ASN A 456 -6.97 38.99 10.65
CA ASN A 456 -8.11 39.00 11.56
C ASN A 456 -7.76 38.35 12.91
N VAL A 457 -7.11 37.18 12.88
CA VAL A 457 -6.69 36.50 14.11
C VAL A 457 -5.62 37.32 14.82
N GLN A 458 -4.65 37.90 14.10
CA GLN A 458 -3.63 38.76 14.69
C GLN A 458 -4.25 39.95 15.43
N GLU A 459 -5.29 40.58 14.86
CA GLU A 459 -5.99 41.70 15.49
C GLU A 459 -6.67 41.27 16.80
N MET A 460 -7.35 40.12 16.80
CA MET A 460 -7.97 39.55 18.00
C MET A 460 -6.93 39.31 19.11
N VAL A 461 -5.82 38.67 18.77
CA VAL A 461 -4.71 38.40 19.70
C VAL A 461 -4.07 39.69 20.22
N THR A 462 -3.84 40.67 19.35
CA THR A 462 -3.18 41.94 19.70
C THR A 462 -3.94 42.68 20.80
N ARG A 463 -5.28 42.67 20.76
CA ARG A 463 -6.14 43.32 21.77
C ARG A 463 -5.97 42.73 23.17
N LYS A 464 -5.46 41.50 23.28
CA LYS A 464 -5.33 40.73 24.53
C LYS A 464 -3.89 40.46 24.94
N LEU A 465 -2.91 40.97 24.20
CA LEU A 465 -1.52 40.55 24.36
C LEU A 465 -0.98 40.64 25.79
N ARG A 466 -1.28 41.74 26.50
CA ARG A 466 -0.85 41.90 27.90
C ARG A 466 -1.52 40.86 28.80
N ASN A 467 -2.81 40.61 28.63
CA ASN A 467 -3.55 39.60 29.40
C ASN A 467 -3.02 38.19 29.13
N LEU A 468 -2.64 37.86 27.90
CA LEU A 468 -2.02 36.56 27.58
C LEU A 468 -0.70 36.36 28.32
N CYS A 469 0.11 37.41 28.47
CA CYS A 469 1.31 37.35 29.32
C CYS A 469 0.95 37.08 30.79
N LEU A 470 -0.12 37.69 31.32
CA LEU A 470 -0.57 37.45 32.68
C LEU A 470 -1.11 36.01 32.85
N GLU A 471 -1.90 35.51 31.91
CA GLU A 471 -2.42 34.14 31.93
C GLU A 471 -1.32 33.09 31.83
N HIS A 472 -0.29 33.34 31.02
CA HIS A 472 0.92 32.51 30.97
C HIS A 472 1.57 32.42 32.36
N LEU A 473 1.84 33.56 32.98
CA LEU A 473 2.48 33.64 34.30
C LEU A 473 1.64 32.98 35.41
N GLN A 474 0.32 32.98 35.25
CA GLN A 474 -0.63 32.32 36.16
C GLN A 474 -0.81 30.82 35.88
N GLY A 475 -0.16 30.25 34.85
CA GLY A 475 -0.33 28.85 34.46
C GLY A 475 -1.74 28.53 33.93
N LYS A 476 -2.42 29.52 33.33
CA LYS A 476 -3.80 29.38 32.84
C LYS A 476 -3.91 28.96 31.37
N LEU A 477 -2.81 29.05 30.63
CA LEU A 477 -2.74 28.65 29.21
C LEU A 477 -2.48 27.15 29.07
N VAL A 478 -3.46 26.37 29.54
CA VAL A 478 -3.49 24.91 29.51
C VAL A 478 -4.62 24.43 28.62
N THR A 479 -4.37 23.39 27.82
CA THR A 479 -5.41 22.64 27.11
C THR A 479 -5.54 21.26 27.75
N ALA A 480 -6.77 20.74 27.83
CA ALA A 480 -7.01 19.36 28.22
C ALA A 480 -7.32 18.55 26.97
N TRP A 481 -6.74 17.37 26.85
CA TRP A 481 -7.08 16.44 25.78
C TRP A 481 -7.03 15.00 26.29
N SER A 482 -7.81 14.16 25.63
CA SER A 482 -8.00 12.77 25.99
C SER A 482 -7.14 11.90 25.07
N VAL A 483 -6.19 11.17 25.65
CA VAL A 483 -5.37 10.19 24.92
C VAL A 483 -5.99 8.82 25.14
N TRP A 484 -6.36 8.14 24.06
CA TRP A 484 -6.69 6.72 24.17
C TRP A 484 -5.40 5.91 24.26
N ASP A 485 -5.24 5.15 25.35
CA ASP A 485 -4.16 4.17 25.49
C ASP A 485 -4.60 2.85 24.83
N PRO A 486 -3.97 2.41 23.73
CA PRO A 486 -4.35 1.18 23.05
C PRO A 486 -4.12 -0.08 23.87
N PHE A 487 -3.14 -0.06 24.77
CA PHE A 487 -2.72 -1.21 25.56
C PHE A 487 -3.56 -1.36 26.82
N GLU A 488 -3.87 -0.26 27.48
CA GLU A 488 -4.67 -0.25 28.70
C GLU A 488 -6.18 -0.10 28.44
N LYS A 489 -6.59 0.25 27.20
CA LYS A 489 -7.98 0.52 26.79
C LYS A 489 -8.67 1.56 27.66
N VAL A 490 -7.91 2.49 28.22
CA VAL A 490 -8.40 3.61 29.03
C VAL A 490 -8.15 4.92 28.29
N THR A 491 -8.97 5.91 28.61
CA THR A 491 -8.79 7.28 28.11
C THR A 491 -8.14 8.10 29.22
N GLU A 492 -6.89 8.49 29.03
CA GLU A 492 -6.15 9.35 29.96
C GLU A 492 -6.39 10.82 29.61
N ASN A 493 -6.83 11.63 30.58
CA ASN A 493 -6.95 13.07 30.39
C ASN A 493 -5.63 13.75 30.73
N ARG A 494 -4.94 14.24 29.70
CA ARG A 494 -3.71 15.00 29.86
C ARG A 494 -4.00 16.50 29.82
N LYS A 495 -3.24 17.24 30.62
CA LYS A 495 -3.18 18.70 30.55
C LYS A 495 -1.81 19.08 30.02
N GLU A 496 -1.80 19.90 28.99
CA GLU A 496 -0.57 20.38 28.38
C GLU A 496 -0.58 21.91 28.33
N ASP A 497 0.53 22.50 28.78
CA ASP A 497 0.78 23.93 28.64
C ASP A 497 1.06 24.21 27.16
N PHE A 498 0.21 25.01 26.52
CA PHE A 498 0.45 25.48 25.15
C PHE A 498 1.22 26.81 25.15
N SER A 499 1.85 27.16 26.27
CA SER A 499 2.67 28.36 26.43
C SER A 499 3.96 28.07 27.17
N GLN A 500 5.06 28.68 26.72
CA GLN A 500 6.40 28.45 27.22
C GLN A 500 7.15 29.77 27.34
N GLN A 501 8.11 29.84 28.27
CA GLN A 501 9.00 30.99 28.40
C GLN A 501 10.46 30.60 28.18
N TYR A 502 11.19 31.50 27.53
CA TYR A 502 12.60 31.33 27.21
C TYR A 502 13.38 32.59 27.58
N THR A 503 14.68 32.44 27.80
CA THR A 503 15.58 33.58 27.64
C THR A 503 15.63 33.96 26.16
N PHE A 504 15.74 35.26 25.88
CA PHE A 504 15.80 35.77 24.50
C PHE A 504 16.87 35.08 23.64
N ASP A 505 18.05 34.84 24.22
CA ASP A 505 19.17 34.23 23.49
C ASP A 505 18.88 32.77 23.12
N HIS A 506 18.27 31.97 24.01
CA HIS A 506 17.93 30.58 23.71
C HIS A 506 16.84 30.48 22.65
N TRP A 507 15.77 31.27 22.78
CA TRP A 507 14.70 31.28 21.78
C TRP A 507 15.25 31.68 20.40
N HIS A 508 16.12 32.69 20.33
CA HIS A 508 16.71 33.13 19.07
C HIS A 508 17.60 32.05 18.43
N GLU A 509 18.41 31.31 19.19
CA GLU A 509 19.25 30.24 18.63
C GLU A 509 18.44 29.03 18.17
N LEU A 510 17.42 28.62 18.94
CA LEU A 510 16.51 27.53 18.57
C LEU A 510 15.73 27.81 17.28
N ASN A 511 15.44 29.08 16.98
CA ASN A 511 14.65 29.50 15.83
C ASN A 511 15.49 30.08 14.68
N ASN A 512 16.83 29.95 14.72
CA ASN A 512 17.74 30.46 13.69
C ASN A 512 17.87 29.53 12.46
N ALA A 513 17.17 28.39 12.44
CA ALA A 513 17.17 27.43 11.34
C ALA A 513 15.74 27.00 10.98
N TYR A 514 15.24 27.42 9.80
CA TYR A 514 13.95 27.04 9.18
C TYR A 514 12.66 27.58 9.89
N THR A 515 11.48 27.80 9.26
CA THR A 515 10.93 27.54 7.91
C THR A 515 9.73 28.46 7.61
N SER A 516 9.43 28.62 6.32
CA SER A 516 8.48 29.52 5.66
C SER A 516 6.98 29.16 5.73
N SER A 517 6.54 28.29 6.65
CA SER A 517 5.19 27.69 6.60
C SER A 517 4.25 27.98 7.77
N ASN A 518 4.71 28.64 8.86
CA ASN A 518 3.84 28.92 10.02
C ASN A 518 3.37 30.39 10.03
N VAL A 519 2.16 30.63 10.58
CA VAL A 519 1.62 31.97 10.79
C VAL A 519 2.18 32.50 12.11
N TYR A 520 3.28 33.24 12.02
CA TYR A 520 3.94 33.80 13.19
C TYR A 520 3.40 35.21 13.51
N PHE A 521 2.75 35.35 14.66
CA PHE A 521 2.44 36.66 15.23
C PHE A 521 3.62 37.15 16.06
N ARG A 522 4.30 38.16 15.52
CA ARG A 522 5.58 38.67 16.00
C ARG A 522 5.36 39.96 16.77
N TYR A 523 5.64 39.96 18.07
CA TYR A 523 5.50 41.14 18.91
C TYR A 523 6.86 41.58 19.45
N GLY A 524 7.39 42.66 18.85
CA GLY A 524 8.69 43.25 19.18
C GLY A 524 9.77 43.03 18.11
N TYR A 525 9.41 42.47 16.95
CA TYR A 525 10.32 42.23 15.83
C TYR A 525 9.54 41.93 14.54
N ASP A 526 10.12 42.26 13.38
CA ASP A 526 9.52 41.98 12.07
C ASP A 526 10.11 40.73 11.40
N GLY A 527 11.31 40.31 11.81
CA GLY A 527 11.99 39.11 11.30
C GLY A 527 13.07 38.60 12.25
N ILE A 528 13.43 37.32 12.13
CA ILE A 528 14.39 36.64 13.04
C ILE A 528 15.86 36.90 12.64
N SER A 529 16.11 37.38 11.42
CA SER A 529 17.46 37.51 10.85
C SER A 529 18.36 38.55 11.55
N ASN A 530 17.80 39.65 12.06
CA ASN A 530 18.58 40.68 12.75
C ASN A 530 18.21 40.84 14.22
N LYS A 531 18.96 40.15 15.09
CA LYS A 531 18.84 40.25 16.54
C LYS A 531 18.92 41.67 17.09
N ALA A 532 19.65 42.56 16.41
CA ALA A 532 19.88 43.93 16.86
C ALA A 532 18.66 44.84 16.69
N ASP A 533 17.66 44.46 15.91
CA ASP A 533 16.44 45.25 15.68
C ASP A 533 15.30 44.86 16.62
N MET A 534 15.43 43.71 17.28
CA MET A 534 14.41 43.17 18.18
C MET A 534 14.32 43.99 19.47
N ARG A 535 13.11 44.33 19.88
CA ARG A 535 12.81 45.12 21.08
C ARG A 535 11.73 44.45 21.91
N CYS A 536 11.70 44.78 23.19
CA CYS A 536 10.56 44.50 24.03
C CYS A 536 9.33 45.20 23.47
N TYR A 537 8.25 44.45 23.23
CA TYR A 537 7.04 44.98 22.61
C TYR A 537 6.43 46.14 23.41
N PHE A 538 6.28 45.99 24.73
CA PHE A 538 5.62 47.01 25.57
C PHE A 538 6.50 48.22 25.90
N SER A 539 7.82 48.02 26.05
CA SER A 539 8.72 49.08 26.57
C SER A 539 9.70 49.65 25.54
N GLY A 540 9.82 49.04 24.36
CA GLY A 540 10.81 49.41 23.34
C GLY A 540 12.27 49.16 23.75
N LYS A 541 12.53 48.53 24.90
CA LYS A 541 13.89 48.28 25.43
C LYS A 541 14.48 46.98 24.90
N LYS A 542 15.75 46.70 25.21
CA LYS A 542 16.42 45.44 24.85
C LYS A 542 15.63 44.24 25.41
N PRO A 543 15.32 43.22 24.59
CA PRO A 543 14.62 42.03 25.04
C PRO A 543 15.55 41.15 25.89
N GLY A 544 14.95 40.37 26.78
CA GLY A 544 15.65 39.39 27.61
C GLY A 544 14.84 38.14 27.93
N VAL A 545 13.52 38.19 27.74
CA VAL A 545 12.58 37.08 27.92
C VAL A 545 11.68 36.99 26.68
N VAL A 546 11.29 35.78 26.32
CA VAL A 546 10.28 35.51 25.30
C VAL A 546 9.18 34.66 25.91
N ILE A 547 7.93 35.08 25.75
CA ILE A 547 6.77 34.21 25.96
C ILE A 547 6.33 33.71 24.58
N ARG A 548 6.30 32.39 24.40
CA ARG A 548 5.89 31.70 23.18
C ARG A 548 4.58 30.96 23.47
N ILE A 549 3.55 31.19 22.67
CA ILE A 549 2.23 30.56 22.79
C ILE A 549 1.90 29.87 21.47
N ILE A 550 1.51 28.59 21.52
CA ILE A 550 1.28 27.75 20.35
C ILE A 550 -0.08 27.05 20.52
N PRO A 551 -1.20 27.70 20.17
CA PRO A 551 -2.47 27.00 20.15
C PRO A 551 -2.41 25.86 19.14
N SER A 552 -2.74 24.64 19.57
CA SER A 552 -2.82 23.42 18.76
C SER A 552 -4.23 22.82 18.73
N THR A 553 -5.15 23.34 19.53
CA THR A 553 -6.55 22.90 19.61
C THR A 553 -7.48 24.08 19.40
N MET A 554 -8.70 23.81 18.93
CA MET A 554 -9.75 24.84 18.78
C MET A 554 -9.94 25.64 20.08
N ASP A 555 -10.04 24.95 21.22
CA ASP A 555 -10.21 25.60 22.52
C ASP A 555 -9.05 26.54 22.88
N ALA A 556 -7.81 26.14 22.58
CA ALA A 556 -6.64 27.01 22.77
C ALA A 556 -6.69 28.23 21.85
N LEU A 557 -7.10 28.07 20.59
CA LEU A 557 -7.25 29.18 19.65
C LEU A 557 -8.33 30.16 20.10
N LEU A 558 -9.50 29.67 20.51
CA LEU A 558 -10.60 30.48 21.05
C LEU A 558 -10.19 31.23 22.31
N ARG A 559 -9.45 30.58 23.21
CA ARG A 559 -8.92 31.21 24.42
C ARG A 559 -7.97 32.35 24.10
N VAL A 560 -7.08 32.16 23.14
CA VAL A 560 -6.08 33.16 22.77
C VAL A 560 -6.71 34.34 22.00
N CYS A 561 -7.78 34.08 21.25
CA CYS A 561 -8.56 35.12 20.56
C CYS A 561 -9.62 35.79 21.46
N ASP A 562 -9.95 35.20 22.62
CA ASP A 562 -11.06 35.58 23.49
C ASP A 562 -12.38 35.76 22.74
N CYS A 563 -12.76 34.71 22.01
CA CYS A 563 -13.95 34.75 21.20
C CYS A 563 -14.69 33.41 21.27
N LYS A 564 -15.95 33.44 20.87
CA LYS A 564 -16.72 32.23 20.59
C LYS A 564 -16.37 31.71 19.20
N LYS A 565 -16.63 30.43 18.97
CA LYS A 565 -16.38 29.76 17.70
C LYS A 565 -16.98 30.49 16.51
N GLU A 566 -18.19 31.03 16.66
CA GLU A 566 -18.92 31.71 15.59
C GLU A 566 -18.33 33.09 15.23
N GLU A 567 -17.50 33.66 16.12
CA GLU A 567 -16.84 34.96 15.93
C GLU A 567 -15.50 34.82 15.19
N LEU A 568 -14.93 33.61 15.11
CA LEU A 568 -13.79 33.33 14.26
C LEU A 568 -14.17 33.50 12.78
N PRO A 569 -13.19 33.84 11.90
CA PRO A 569 -13.36 33.72 10.46
C PRO A 569 -13.97 32.37 10.11
N VAL A 570 -14.95 32.36 9.20
CA VAL A 570 -15.71 31.17 8.83
C VAL A 570 -14.79 30.05 8.29
N GLU A 571 -13.61 30.39 7.81
CA GLU A 571 -12.55 29.46 7.39
C GLU A 571 -11.91 28.70 8.56
N LEU A 572 -11.92 29.25 9.77
CA LEU A 572 -11.31 28.66 10.97
C LEU A 572 -12.33 28.02 11.91
N GLN A 573 -13.63 28.08 11.62
CA GLN A 573 -14.66 27.49 12.48
C GLN A 573 -14.54 25.96 12.60
N HIS A 574 -13.83 25.29 11.70
CA HIS A 574 -13.56 23.84 11.79
C HIS A 574 -12.06 23.54 11.95
N TRP A 575 -11.28 24.52 12.42
CA TRP A 575 -9.82 24.39 12.52
C TRP A 575 -9.38 23.37 13.58
N HIS A 576 -8.49 22.45 13.16
CA HIS A 576 -7.73 21.53 14.02
C HIS A 576 -6.37 21.25 13.39
N THR A 577 -5.36 20.88 14.19
CA THR A 577 -4.03 20.53 13.67
C THR A 577 -3.75 19.03 13.66
N GLU A 578 -4.69 18.21 14.10
CA GLU A 578 -4.55 16.76 14.14
C GLU A 578 -4.55 16.16 12.73
N GLU A 579 -3.62 15.24 12.47
CA GLU A 579 -3.58 14.47 11.23
C GLU A 579 -4.57 13.29 11.32
N GLU A 580 -5.49 13.23 10.37
CA GLU A 580 -6.51 12.18 10.30
C GLU A 580 -5.92 10.88 9.74
N TYR A 581 -6.14 9.76 10.46
CA TYR A 581 -5.88 8.44 9.91
C TYR A 581 -7.17 7.83 9.37
N TYR A 582 -7.22 7.58 8.07
CA TYR A 582 -8.38 7.04 7.36
C TYR A 582 -8.11 5.68 6.71
N GLY A 583 -6.99 5.03 7.05
CA GLY A 583 -6.53 3.80 6.39
C GLY A 583 -5.59 4.08 5.21
N ASN A 584 -5.32 3.06 4.39
CA ASN A 584 -4.43 3.18 3.23
C ASN A 584 -5.23 3.20 1.91
N PRO A 585 -5.48 4.38 1.31
CA PRO A 585 -6.28 4.49 0.08
C PRO A 585 -5.62 3.86 -1.14
N ILE A 586 -4.35 3.41 -1.05
CA ILE A 586 -3.69 2.62 -2.10
C ILE A 586 -4.11 1.14 -2.03
N LEU A 587 -4.52 0.66 -0.87
CA LEU A 587 -4.83 -0.77 -0.65
C LEU A 587 -6.31 -1.03 -0.40
N GLU A 588 -7.10 0.00 -0.15
CA GLU A 588 -8.49 -0.12 0.27
C GLU A 588 -9.36 0.85 -0.52
N ARG A 589 -10.62 0.46 -0.78
CA ARG A 589 -11.64 1.34 -1.36
C ARG A 589 -12.16 2.31 -0.30
N ILE A 590 -11.36 3.33 0.00
CA ILE A 590 -11.74 4.42 0.92
C ILE A 590 -12.33 5.57 0.11
N ASP A 591 -13.45 6.14 0.58
CA ASP A 591 -14.09 7.32 0.01
C ASP A 591 -13.07 8.45 -0.23
N PRO A 592 -12.88 8.89 -1.50
CA PRO A 592 -11.97 9.96 -1.88
C PRO A 592 -12.13 11.26 -1.09
N LEU A 593 -13.33 11.59 -0.62
CA LEU A 593 -13.52 12.80 0.19
C LEU A 593 -12.73 12.74 1.51
N LEU A 594 -12.48 11.56 2.08
CA LEU A 594 -11.74 11.41 3.34
C LEU A 594 -10.23 11.60 3.20
N TRP A 595 -9.64 11.24 2.06
CA TRP A 595 -8.18 11.24 1.93
C TRP A 595 -7.65 12.24 0.90
N HIS A 596 -8.43 12.55 -0.13
CA HIS A 596 -8.01 13.45 -1.21
C HIS A 596 -8.28 14.92 -0.88
N VAL A 597 -9.30 15.21 -0.08
CA VAL A 597 -9.62 16.57 0.38
C VAL A 597 -8.86 16.89 1.68
N SER A 598 -8.19 18.02 1.73
CA SER A 598 -7.50 18.55 2.90
C SER A 598 -7.80 20.05 2.97
N ASP A 599 -8.26 20.51 4.14
CA ASP A 599 -8.41 21.94 4.39
C ASP A 599 -7.03 22.55 4.69
N PRO A 600 -6.47 23.40 3.81
CA PRO A 600 -5.19 24.06 4.05
C PRO A 600 -5.26 25.10 5.19
N PHE A 601 -6.44 25.58 5.58
CA PHE A 601 -6.57 26.44 6.77
C PHE A 601 -6.20 25.68 8.06
N ASN A 602 -6.45 24.38 8.12
CA ASN A 602 -6.03 23.51 9.24
C ASN A 602 -4.50 23.41 9.39
N LYS A 603 -3.75 23.71 8.32
CA LYS A 603 -2.27 23.74 8.33
C LYS A 603 -1.73 25.08 8.85
N MET A 604 -2.56 26.09 9.06
CA MET A 604 -2.14 27.36 9.65
C MET A 604 -1.79 27.16 11.12
N ARG A 605 -0.54 27.45 11.49
CA ARG A 605 -0.09 27.45 12.89
C ARG A 605 -0.06 28.87 13.42
N PHE A 606 -0.92 29.21 14.37
CA PHE A 606 -1.06 30.55 14.96
C PHE A 606 -0.07 30.81 16.10
N GLU A 607 1.22 30.66 15.82
CA GLU A 607 2.26 30.82 16.84
C GLU A 607 2.45 32.29 17.22
N ILE A 608 2.46 32.58 18.52
CA ILE A 608 2.61 33.92 19.08
C ILE A 608 3.91 34.02 19.85
N ASN A 609 4.74 35.00 19.49
CA ASN A 609 6.02 35.26 20.13
C ASN A 609 6.07 36.70 20.65
N ILE A 610 6.18 36.84 21.98
CA ILE A 610 6.14 38.13 22.66
C ILE A 610 7.50 38.41 23.30
N LEU A 611 8.21 39.41 22.78
CA LEU A 611 9.50 39.82 23.32
C LEU A 611 9.32 40.77 24.50
N LEU A 612 9.94 40.44 25.62
CA LEU A 612 9.88 41.20 26.87
C LEU A 612 11.28 41.59 27.33
N SER A 613 11.42 42.79 27.88
CA SER A 613 12.62 43.13 28.66
C SER A 613 12.53 42.44 30.02
N LYS A 614 13.67 42.14 30.64
CA LYS A 614 13.68 41.54 31.99
C LYS A 614 12.90 42.39 33.00
N LYS A 615 12.98 43.73 32.88
CA LYS A 615 12.23 44.64 33.74
C LYS A 615 10.72 44.53 33.50
N GLU A 616 10.28 44.52 32.24
CA GLU A 616 8.86 44.39 31.90
C GLU A 616 8.28 43.06 32.36
N TYR A 617 9.02 41.96 32.19
CA TYR A 617 8.61 40.66 32.69
C TYR A 617 8.36 40.67 34.21
N LEU A 618 9.23 41.32 35.00
CA LEU A 618 9.05 41.41 36.46
C LEU A 618 7.85 42.27 36.86
N VAL A 619 7.50 43.29 36.06
CA VAL A 619 6.27 44.08 36.24
C VAL A 619 5.05 43.19 35.97
N LEU A 620 5.08 42.39 34.89
CA LEU A 620 4.00 41.45 34.58
C LEU A 620 3.83 40.37 35.66
N CYS A 621 4.90 39.91 36.32
CA CYS A 621 4.79 39.02 37.48
C CYS A 621 3.99 39.66 38.63
N GLU A 622 4.24 40.94 38.94
CA GLU A 622 3.49 41.66 39.96
C GLU A 622 2.03 41.85 39.57
N GLU A 623 1.77 42.28 38.33
CA GLU A 623 0.41 42.42 37.78
C GLU A 623 -0.37 41.10 37.80
N ALA A 624 0.31 39.98 37.54
CA ALA A 624 -0.28 38.65 37.58
C ALA A 624 -0.51 38.11 39.00
N GLY A 625 0.00 38.78 40.03
CA GLY A 625 -0.07 38.34 41.43
C GLY A 625 0.82 37.12 41.73
N VAL A 626 1.86 36.89 40.92
CA VAL A 626 2.79 35.76 41.09
C VAL A 626 4.15 36.23 41.62
N LYS A 627 4.88 35.33 42.28
CA LYS A 627 6.22 35.66 42.79
C LYS A 627 7.15 36.03 41.63
N LYS A 628 7.85 37.16 41.74
CA LYS A 628 8.91 37.55 40.80
C LYS A 628 9.93 36.42 40.65
N ASN A 629 10.07 35.91 39.44
CA ASN A 629 10.97 34.81 39.12
C ASN A 629 12.01 35.25 38.08
N GLU A 630 13.26 35.46 38.52
CA GLU A 630 14.37 35.78 37.62
C GLU A 630 15.01 34.52 37.01
N PHE A 631 14.17 33.66 36.40
CA PHE A 631 14.54 32.31 35.92
C PHE A 631 15.77 32.29 35.00
N TRP A 632 16.03 33.37 34.26
CA TRP A 632 17.23 33.53 33.42
C TRP A 632 18.54 33.54 34.20
N LYS A 633 18.51 33.69 35.54
CA LYS A 633 19.69 33.53 36.37
C LYS A 633 20.08 32.07 36.48
N ASP A 634 19.15 31.14 36.36
CA ASP A 634 19.38 29.72 36.60
C ASP A 634 19.56 28.94 35.30
N ILE A 635 19.14 29.49 34.16
CA ILE A 635 19.39 28.94 32.82
C ILE A 635 20.85 29.23 32.37
N PRO A 636 21.64 28.20 32.00
CA PRO A 636 22.97 28.38 31.42
C PRO A 636 22.92 29.25 30.16
N PRO A 637 23.93 30.06 29.82
CA PRO A 637 23.94 30.83 28.57
C PRO A 637 24.04 29.90 27.35
N VAL A 638 23.59 30.33 26.16
CA VAL A 638 23.55 29.42 24.99
C VAL A 638 24.93 28.93 24.53
N CYS A 639 25.99 29.66 24.86
CA CYS A 639 27.36 29.21 24.62
C CYS A 639 27.86 28.17 25.62
N PHE A 640 27.05 27.75 26.60
CA PHE A 640 27.36 26.68 27.54
C PHE A 640 27.49 25.36 26.78
N ARG A 641 28.55 24.60 27.08
CA ARG A 641 28.76 23.25 26.56
C ARG A 641 29.17 22.38 27.73
N GLU A 642 28.37 21.36 28.00
CA GLU A 642 28.63 20.41 29.08
C GLU A 642 29.73 19.43 28.65
N ASP A 643 30.75 19.24 29.49
CA ASP A 643 31.73 18.17 29.36
C ASP A 643 31.32 16.92 30.15
N GLN A 644 32.14 15.87 30.12
CA GLN A 644 31.83 14.57 30.75
C GLN A 644 31.62 14.66 32.27
N ASP A 645 32.11 15.72 32.92
CA ASP A 645 32.01 15.95 34.36
C ASP A 645 30.86 16.90 34.74
N GLY A 646 30.00 17.27 33.77
CA GLY A 646 28.84 18.15 33.99
C GLY A 646 29.19 19.64 34.07
N SER A 647 30.38 20.04 33.60
CA SER A 647 30.91 21.40 33.72
C SER A 647 31.12 22.07 32.36
N CYS A 648 31.23 23.41 32.32
CA CYS A 648 31.53 24.11 31.06
C CYS A 648 33.01 24.48 30.98
N PRO A 649 33.75 23.97 29.96
CA PRO A 649 35.17 24.29 29.79
C PRO A 649 35.40 25.73 29.34
N GLY A 650 34.34 26.44 28.94
CA GLY A 650 34.39 27.81 28.42
C GLY A 650 34.84 27.89 26.97
N ALA A 651 34.59 29.03 26.35
CA ALA A 651 34.99 29.32 24.97
C ALA A 651 36.37 29.99 24.95
N TYR A 652 37.19 29.63 23.97
CA TYR A 652 38.54 30.17 23.81
C TYR A 652 38.68 30.87 22.46
N HIS A 653 39.49 31.92 22.43
CA HIS A 653 39.93 32.52 21.18
C HIS A 653 41.38 32.10 20.89
N TYR A 654 41.66 31.91 19.61
CA TYR A 654 43.00 31.65 19.12
C TYR A 654 43.54 32.92 18.47
N SER A 655 44.63 33.47 19.02
CA SER A 655 45.39 34.54 18.39
C SER A 655 46.72 33.98 17.88
N TYR A 656 47.07 34.26 16.63
CA TYR A 656 48.34 33.88 16.03
C TYR A 656 49.50 34.34 16.93
N GLY A 657 50.30 33.38 17.45
CA GLY A 657 51.50 33.63 18.25
C GLY A 657 51.36 33.60 19.78
N ASN A 658 50.15 33.61 20.35
CA ASN A 658 49.96 33.76 21.82
C ASN A 658 49.18 32.63 22.52
N GLY A 659 48.99 31.49 21.85
CA GLY A 659 48.30 30.31 22.40
C GLY A 659 46.79 30.48 22.58
N LYS A 660 46.14 29.41 23.05
CA LYS A 660 44.68 29.35 23.32
C LYS A 660 44.37 30.17 24.58
N ARG A 661 43.65 31.29 24.45
CA ARG A 661 43.25 32.13 25.59
C ARG A 661 41.74 32.06 25.82
N LEU A 662 41.35 31.88 27.09
CA LEU A 662 39.95 31.85 27.47
C LEU A 662 39.31 33.20 27.12
N MET A 663 38.08 33.17 26.63
CA MET A 663 37.33 34.40 26.38
C MET A 663 37.04 35.10 27.71
N SER A 664 37.24 36.41 27.78
CA SER A 664 37.01 37.21 29.00
C SER A 664 35.61 37.04 29.60
N LYS A 665 34.59 36.80 28.75
CA LYS A 665 33.22 36.48 29.18
C LYS A 665 33.11 35.16 29.96
N CYS A 666 33.99 34.20 29.69
CA CYS A 666 34.01 32.89 30.36
C CYS A 666 34.80 32.93 31.68
N GLU A 667 35.76 33.84 31.84
CA GLU A 667 36.53 34.01 33.10
C GLU A 667 35.64 34.34 34.30
N LYS A 668 34.51 35.03 34.07
CA LYS A 668 33.56 35.46 35.10
C LYS A 668 32.24 34.67 35.08
N CYS A 669 32.20 33.55 34.36
CA CYS A 669 30.97 32.77 34.18
C CYS A 669 30.77 31.83 35.36
N LYS A 670 29.61 31.90 36.04
CA LYS A 670 29.27 31.01 37.16
C LYS A 670 29.05 29.53 36.80
N TYR A 671 28.95 29.23 35.50
CA TYR A 671 28.77 27.87 34.96
C TYR A 671 30.09 27.25 34.51
N LYS A 672 31.20 27.98 34.62
CA LYS A 672 32.53 27.46 34.33
C LYS A 672 33.04 26.68 35.55
N ALA A 673 33.69 25.55 35.31
CA ALA A 673 34.45 24.81 36.33
C ALA A 673 35.53 25.68 36.98
#